data_AF-A0A0F2RN26-F1
#
_entry.id   AF-A0A0F2RN26-F1
#
_cell.length_a   1.000
_cell.length_b   1.000
_cell.length_c   1.000
_cell.angle_alpha   90.00
_cell.angle_beta   90.00
_cell.angle_gamma   90.00
#
_symmetry.space_group_name_H-M   'P 1'
#
loop_
_entity.id
_entity.type
_entity.pdbx_description
1 polymer ?
#
loop_
_entity_poly.entity_id
_entity_poly.type
_entity_poly.pdbx_seq_one_letter_code
_entity_poly.pdbx_strand_id
1 'polypeptide(L)'
;MIIAGLLAAALGLALLGWITAPDLFSFIDRQELESDIWLALGLIIGGFFTANCSRALQIWSRLKPVTQIQPAKRVAAQHRIADQGFRELFTYLFTALTTLTALTFLSDEPGVLPWPSLKLHNSDIGVNDASIVQVSVLIGCLLVSLVPLILVFFLQARAEREAFDREILRSDAVPPSSFWLGTALLAGIIALAVWAGKVSANEKEGVEAGLSYWITFAVVALFVAFIFLPHIQRYIDQLADNEQDPTQPKASTPLLVGAPAIAASWIDSLMVRLIAPLTGATQHGPLVPHGFVVLSLLPLTALGFVLPQPFGLVPIGLGALMIFALGRRWAWIEEDRELASRLLRTDAREIQIGFENDLKDEALLGYAFLFILVPLALHQINGVAGAFTGTDGNAISNPFFAWLSFFGGELAKAVPFVDWWEIYNVNIDTPIIGDAPVAKHLTFAARAMVDLVIMAALLQAIGIWQRSRAQDRLYDAGQVDAFDPFTEEHFFRRGMKKGKDGHLPRKKFEERIEKHLELRRDLGLPKNPYNPFRLGELLRHPDKEISDGALWMLEHFNILAGTPLDQLMQLSQQWYSAWYFGTAESPAISTQHEIEQKAWRRFEKLRLESLLAELVDDEKELIAYSMKRDDIAHLMTLVALSGSAVEFHFARVLCMELLSQAPHPSAFWALAAQVCPTGDSFENYREVIGSEFGEAVQSPELDYLNSRHGRSEMRSLCYRAILDHSHAYEDGDLMLNQMLEFLMNVDASGEALGAELDLRRAITILSARVRRSRDH
;
A
#
# COMPACT_ATOMS: atom_id res chain seq x y z
N MET A 1 -0.01 27.87 20.66
CA MET A 1 0.95 26.88 21.19
C MET A 1 2.32 26.98 20.53
N ILE A 2 2.46 26.95 19.19
CA ILE A 2 3.78 27.16 18.52
C ILE A 2 4.51 28.41 19.00
N ILE A 3 3.83 29.57 18.99
CA ILE A 3 4.42 30.84 19.44
C ILE A 3 4.85 30.76 20.91
N ALA A 4 4.08 30.11 21.78
CA ALA A 4 4.43 29.93 23.19
C ALA A 4 5.64 28.99 23.37
N GLY A 5 5.74 27.92 22.58
CA GLY A 5 6.91 27.02 22.59
C GLY A 5 8.18 27.71 22.07
N LEU A 6 8.08 28.47 20.98
CA LEU A 6 9.19 29.27 20.45
C LEU A 6 9.60 30.40 21.40
N LEU A 7 8.65 31.04 22.10
CA LEU A 7 8.93 32.03 23.13
C LEU A 7 9.64 31.40 24.34
N ALA A 8 9.22 30.21 24.77
CA ALA A 8 9.92 29.48 25.83
C ALA A 8 11.36 29.11 25.42
N ALA A 9 11.55 28.67 24.17
CA ALA A 9 12.88 28.39 23.64
C ALA A 9 13.75 29.65 23.51
N ALA A 10 13.17 30.77 23.05
CA ALA A 10 13.85 32.06 22.97
C ALA A 10 14.21 32.61 24.36
N LEU A 11 13.33 32.45 25.35
CA LEU A 11 13.60 32.81 26.75
C LEU A 11 14.75 31.97 27.30
N GLY A 12 14.77 30.67 27.03
CA GLY A 12 15.88 29.79 27.40
C GLY A 12 17.20 30.18 26.72
N LEU A 13 17.19 30.51 25.42
CA LEU A 13 18.37 31.01 24.70
C LEU A 13 18.86 32.36 25.26
N ALA A 14 17.94 33.26 25.63
CA ALA A 14 18.28 34.54 26.23
C ALA A 14 18.89 34.38 27.63
N LEU A 15 18.34 33.49 28.47
CA LEU A 15 18.92 33.11 29.75
C LEU A 15 20.32 32.51 29.57
N LEU A 16 20.48 31.63 28.58
CA LEU A 16 21.75 30.98 28.29
C LEU A 16 22.81 31.96 27.75
N GLY A 17 22.41 32.93 26.92
CA GLY A 17 23.26 34.05 26.49
C GLY A 17 23.62 35.01 27.62
N TRP A 18 22.72 35.23 28.58
CA TRP A 18 22.97 36.05 29.77
C TRP A 18 23.99 35.40 30.70
N ILE A 19 23.92 34.07 30.86
CA ILE A 19 24.85 33.29 31.70
C ILE A 19 26.25 33.18 31.08
N THR A 20 26.38 33.22 29.75
CA THR A 20 27.63 32.95 29.02
C THR A 20 28.42 34.20 28.62
N ALA A 21 27.99 35.40 29.03
CA ALA A 21 28.72 36.66 28.81
C ALA A 21 29.55 37.05 30.06
N PRO A 22 30.82 36.62 30.16
CA PRO A 22 31.62 36.74 31.39
C PRO A 22 31.99 38.18 31.78
N ASP A 23 32.00 39.12 30.84
CA ASP A 23 32.51 40.47 31.08
C ASP A 23 31.50 41.42 31.76
N LEU A 24 30.22 41.02 31.89
CA LEU A 24 29.17 41.91 32.39
C LEU A 24 28.78 41.70 33.85
N PHE A 25 29.05 40.54 34.47
CA PHE A 25 28.58 40.21 35.82
C PHE A 25 29.57 39.33 36.61
N SER A 26 30.61 39.96 37.16
CA SER A 26 31.64 39.30 38.00
C SER A 26 31.19 39.01 39.45
N PHE A 27 29.89 38.99 39.74
CA PHE A 27 29.36 38.98 41.12
C PHE A 27 28.45 37.78 41.45
N ILE A 28 28.22 36.86 40.49
CA ILE A 28 27.35 35.69 40.68
C ILE A 28 28.19 34.49 41.12
N ASP A 29 27.72 33.80 42.17
CA ASP A 29 28.40 32.64 42.75
C ASP A 29 28.38 31.45 41.77
N ARG A 30 29.48 30.70 41.68
CA ARG A 30 29.69 29.66 40.63
C ARG A 30 28.67 28.51 40.71
N GLN A 31 28.09 28.29 41.88
CA GLN A 31 27.15 27.19 42.16
C GLN A 31 25.70 27.52 41.74
N GLU A 32 25.29 28.79 41.82
CA GLU A 32 23.99 29.27 41.29
C GLU A 32 24.00 29.26 39.75
N LEU A 33 25.18 29.48 39.15
CA LEU A 33 25.39 29.47 37.71
C LEU A 33 25.09 28.10 37.08
N GLU A 34 25.40 26.99 37.77
CA GLU A 34 25.15 25.64 37.24
C GLU A 34 23.66 25.28 37.22
N SER A 35 22.87 25.67 38.23
CA SER A 35 21.43 25.41 38.26
C SER A 35 20.65 26.19 37.20
N ASP A 36 21.06 27.43 36.92
CA ASP A 36 20.38 28.30 35.95
C ASP A 36 20.61 27.86 34.50
N ILE A 37 21.75 27.21 34.22
CA ILE A 37 22.06 26.61 32.91
C ILE A 37 21.12 25.45 32.60
N TRP A 38 20.85 24.57 33.57
CA TRP A 38 19.94 23.44 33.39
C TRP A 38 18.49 23.89 33.19
N LEU A 39 18.08 24.95 33.88
CA LEU A 39 16.77 25.56 33.70
C LEU A 39 16.63 26.19 32.30
N ALA A 40 17.68 26.89 31.84
CA ALA A 40 17.73 27.46 30.49
C ALA A 40 17.69 26.37 29.40
N LEU A 41 18.47 25.29 29.54
CA LEU A 41 18.44 24.14 28.62
C LEU A 41 17.08 23.44 28.62
N GLY A 42 16.47 23.24 29.80
CA GLY A 42 15.13 22.66 29.93
C GLY A 42 14.06 23.49 29.21
N LEU A 43 14.13 24.82 29.31
CA LEU A 43 13.24 25.73 28.57
C LEU A 43 13.45 25.68 27.06
N ILE A 44 14.70 25.55 26.59
CA ILE A 44 15.04 25.39 25.18
C ILE A 44 14.45 24.08 24.64
N ILE A 45 14.77 22.95 25.29
CA ILE A 45 14.34 21.61 24.86
C ILE A 45 12.82 21.49 24.93
N GLY A 46 12.21 21.90 26.05
CA GLY A 46 10.75 21.88 26.24
C GLY A 46 10.01 22.81 25.28
N GLY A 47 10.58 23.99 25.01
CA GLY A 47 10.05 24.96 24.05
C GLY A 47 10.05 24.43 22.62
N PHE A 48 11.20 23.92 22.13
CA PHE A 48 11.32 23.31 20.81
C PHE A 48 10.45 22.05 20.67
N PHE A 49 10.40 21.20 21.69
CA PHE A 49 9.54 20.02 21.71
C PHE A 49 8.06 20.40 21.57
N THR A 50 7.60 21.39 22.34
CA THR A 50 6.21 21.87 22.31
C THR A 50 5.88 22.51 20.97
N ALA A 51 6.81 23.26 20.38
CA ALA A 51 6.65 23.83 19.04
C ALA A 51 6.54 22.74 17.98
N ASN A 52 7.42 21.72 18.02
CA ASN A 52 7.41 20.60 17.09
C ASN A 52 6.15 19.74 17.21
N CYS A 53 5.70 19.41 18.42
CA CYS A 53 4.44 18.71 18.64
C CYS A 53 3.24 19.50 18.13
N SER A 54 3.21 20.81 18.36
CA SER A 54 2.14 21.67 17.85
C SER A 54 2.19 21.78 16.31
N ARG A 55 3.37 21.77 15.69
CA ARG A 55 3.52 21.79 14.23
C ARG A 55 3.13 20.45 13.61
N ALA A 56 3.49 19.35 14.24
CA ALA A 56 3.07 18.00 13.90
C ALA A 56 1.54 17.89 13.79
N LEU A 57 0.81 18.41 14.77
CA LEU A 57 -0.66 18.42 14.75
C LEU A 57 -1.25 19.31 13.63
N GLN A 58 -0.58 20.41 13.26
CA GLN A 58 -1.01 21.27 12.13
C GLN A 58 -0.79 20.60 10.76
N ILE A 59 0.32 19.88 10.60
CA ILE A 59 0.57 19.11 9.38
C ILE A 59 -0.45 17.97 9.30
N TRP A 60 -0.66 17.27 10.42
CA TRP A 60 -1.65 16.20 10.51
C TRP A 60 -3.07 16.66 10.19
N SER A 61 -3.52 17.81 10.66
CA SER A 61 -4.88 18.30 10.38
C SER A 61 -5.14 18.52 8.89
N ARG A 62 -4.09 18.87 8.12
CA ARG A 62 -4.16 18.99 6.65
C ARG A 62 -4.08 17.64 5.95
N LEU A 63 -3.31 16.71 6.50
CA LEU A 63 -3.05 15.40 5.89
C LEU A 63 -4.16 14.38 6.15
N LYS A 64 -4.82 14.45 7.32
CA LYS A 64 -5.92 13.55 7.73
C LYS A 64 -6.96 13.28 6.62
N PRO A 65 -7.58 14.30 5.98
CA PRO A 65 -8.58 14.04 4.95
C PRO A 65 -8.00 13.35 3.71
N VAL A 66 -6.70 13.52 3.43
CA VAL A 66 -6.03 12.87 2.30
C VAL A 66 -5.66 11.43 2.61
N THR A 67 -5.23 11.13 3.85
CA THR A 67 -4.89 9.76 4.29
C THR A 67 -6.09 8.82 4.34
N GLN A 68 -7.30 9.36 4.48
CA GLN A 68 -8.55 8.57 4.44
C GLN A 68 -8.98 8.22 3.00
N ILE A 69 -8.31 8.76 1.99
CA ILE A 69 -8.56 8.47 0.58
C ILE A 69 -7.45 7.57 0.06
N GLN A 70 -7.85 6.49 -0.61
CA GLN A 70 -6.89 5.55 -1.21
C GLN A 70 -6.00 6.26 -2.22
N PRO A 71 -4.70 5.92 -2.30
CA PRO A 71 -3.75 6.60 -3.17
C PRO A 71 -4.21 6.69 -4.63
N ALA A 72 -4.75 5.60 -5.18
CA ALA A 72 -5.25 5.55 -6.56
C ALA A 72 -6.49 6.41 -6.83
N LYS A 73 -7.17 6.92 -5.80
CA LYS A 73 -8.40 7.72 -5.92
C LYS A 73 -8.15 9.20 -5.58
N ARG A 74 -6.92 9.59 -5.27
CA ARG A 74 -6.58 10.97 -4.91
C ARG A 74 -6.51 11.86 -6.15
N VAL A 75 -6.99 13.09 -6.00
CA VAL A 75 -6.86 14.13 -7.03
C VAL A 75 -5.45 14.72 -6.99
N ALA A 76 -4.96 15.29 -8.09
CA ALA A 76 -3.62 15.90 -8.18
C ALA A 76 -3.29 16.88 -7.03
N ALA A 77 -4.25 17.67 -6.55
CA ALA A 77 -4.04 18.56 -5.41
C ALA A 77 -3.81 17.81 -4.09
N GLN A 78 -4.51 16.69 -3.89
CA GLN A 78 -4.37 15.82 -2.73
C GLN A 78 -3.04 15.05 -2.78
N HIS A 79 -2.61 14.60 -3.96
CA HIS A 79 -1.26 14.03 -4.15
C HIS A 79 -0.16 14.99 -3.72
N ARG A 80 -0.23 16.27 -4.10
CA ARG A 80 0.76 17.27 -3.65
C ARG A 80 0.82 17.41 -2.13
N ILE A 81 -0.33 17.31 -1.45
CA ILE A 81 -0.39 17.36 0.03
C ILE A 81 0.23 16.09 0.62
N ALA A 82 -0.08 14.91 0.07
CA ALA A 82 0.52 13.64 0.46
C ALA A 82 2.05 13.60 0.22
N ASP A 83 2.51 14.18 -0.90
CA ASP A 83 3.93 14.22 -1.27
C ASP A 83 4.74 15.11 -0.32
N GLN A 84 4.17 16.26 0.08
CA GLN A 84 4.77 17.12 1.11
C GLN A 84 4.86 16.40 2.46
N GLY A 85 3.92 15.49 2.73
CA GLY A 85 3.98 14.50 3.80
C GLY A 85 4.40 15.10 5.13
N PHE A 86 5.41 14.47 5.74
CA PHE A 86 6.00 14.92 7.01
C PHE A 86 7.42 15.49 6.82
N ARG A 87 7.78 15.91 5.61
CA ARG A 87 9.14 16.38 5.27
C ARG A 87 9.63 17.47 6.23
N GLU A 88 8.75 18.38 6.63
CA GLU A 88 9.09 19.43 7.60
C GLU A 88 9.46 18.84 8.99
N LEU A 89 8.73 17.83 9.47
CA LEU A 89 9.05 17.16 10.73
C LEU A 89 10.40 16.44 10.66
N PHE A 90 10.73 15.86 9.51
CA PHE A 90 12.04 15.28 9.27
C PHE A 90 13.16 16.33 9.31
N THR A 91 12.95 17.52 8.75
CA THR A 91 13.95 18.59 8.87
C THR A 91 14.23 18.95 10.33
N TYR A 92 13.20 19.03 11.18
CA TYR A 92 13.41 19.24 12.62
C TYR A 92 14.16 18.07 13.27
N LEU A 93 13.83 16.82 12.93
CA LEU A 93 14.56 15.66 13.43
C LEU A 93 16.04 15.71 13.02
N PHE A 94 16.34 15.96 11.75
CA PHE A 94 17.72 16.02 11.25
C PHE A 94 18.51 17.13 11.94
N THR A 95 17.91 18.31 12.11
CA THR A 95 18.56 19.40 12.84
C THR A 95 18.80 19.02 14.30
N ALA A 96 17.86 18.36 14.98
CA ALA A 96 18.03 17.90 16.35
C ALA A 96 19.15 16.87 16.47
N LEU A 97 19.13 15.82 15.64
CA LEU A 97 20.16 14.76 15.66
C LEU A 97 21.55 15.31 15.34
N THR A 98 21.65 16.18 14.33
CA THR A 98 22.92 16.81 13.94
C THR A 98 23.42 17.75 15.03
N THR A 99 22.53 18.52 15.67
CA THR A 99 22.90 19.43 16.77
C THR A 99 23.36 18.65 17.99
N LEU A 100 22.67 17.57 18.36
CA LEU A 100 23.09 16.69 19.46
C LEU A 100 24.48 16.09 19.17
N THR A 101 24.69 15.60 17.95
CA THR A 101 25.97 15.03 17.52
C THR A 101 27.09 16.07 17.55
N ALA A 102 26.85 17.26 16.99
CA ALA A 102 27.82 18.35 17.00
C ALA A 102 28.13 18.81 18.43
N LEU A 103 27.12 18.93 19.30
CA LEU A 103 27.31 19.30 20.70
C LEU A 103 28.14 18.27 21.46
N THR A 104 27.94 16.97 21.21
CA THR A 104 28.80 15.93 21.80
C THR A 104 30.24 16.01 21.29
N PHE A 105 30.44 16.29 19.99
CA PHE A 105 31.78 16.40 19.41
C PHE A 105 32.53 17.63 19.93
N LEU A 106 31.87 18.79 19.92
CA LEU A 106 32.44 20.06 20.39
C LEU A 106 32.66 20.10 21.92
N SER A 107 32.04 19.19 22.68
CA SER A 107 32.28 19.07 24.12
C SER A 107 33.68 18.60 24.47
N ASP A 108 34.40 18.00 23.52
CA ASP A 108 35.77 17.54 23.70
C ASP A 108 36.81 18.64 23.43
N GLU A 109 36.47 19.65 22.61
CA GLU A 109 37.42 20.71 22.26
C GLU A 109 37.51 21.80 23.35
N PRO A 110 38.66 21.94 24.01
CA PRO A 110 38.82 22.92 25.09
C PRO A 110 38.70 24.35 24.56
N GLY A 111 37.77 25.12 25.14
CA GLY A 111 37.59 26.56 24.84
C GLY A 111 36.61 26.88 23.71
N VAL A 112 36.01 25.87 23.07
CA VAL A 112 34.99 26.09 22.01
C VAL A 112 33.60 26.29 22.60
N LEU A 113 33.22 25.45 23.57
CA LEU A 113 31.99 25.61 24.32
C LEU A 113 32.25 26.40 25.61
N PRO A 114 31.31 27.29 26.03
CA PRO A 114 31.44 28.06 27.26
C PRO A 114 31.35 27.19 28.53
N TRP A 115 31.16 25.87 28.38
CA TRP A 115 30.97 24.91 29.46
C TRP A 115 32.11 23.89 29.50
N PRO A 116 33.25 24.21 30.15
CA PRO A 116 34.42 23.35 30.20
C PRO A 116 34.21 22.04 30.99
N SER A 117 33.04 21.83 31.63
CA SER A 117 32.73 20.67 32.48
C SER A 117 31.76 19.66 31.86
N LEU A 118 31.34 19.82 30.60
CA LEU A 118 30.25 19.02 30.04
C LEU A 118 30.63 17.56 29.71
N LYS A 119 31.93 17.19 29.66
CA LYS A 119 32.44 15.80 29.63
C LYS A 119 31.53 14.75 28.94
N LEU A 120 31.04 15.05 27.73
CA LEU A 120 30.13 14.18 26.95
C LEU A 120 30.90 13.29 25.96
N HIS A 121 32.22 13.41 25.89
CA HIS A 121 33.08 12.70 24.94
C HIS A 121 33.87 11.55 25.58
N ASN A 122 34.25 10.59 24.74
CA ASN A 122 35.12 9.48 25.08
C ASN A 122 36.60 9.95 25.11
N SER A 123 37.04 10.59 26.19
CA SER A 123 38.48 10.78 26.40
C SER A 123 39.10 9.44 26.81
N ASP A 124 40.26 9.08 26.24
CA ASP A 124 41.01 7.81 26.40
C ASP A 124 41.45 7.48 27.86
N ILE A 125 40.86 8.12 28.87
CA ILE A 125 41.22 8.03 30.29
C ILE A 125 39.99 7.63 31.12
N GLY A 126 39.48 6.41 30.89
CA GLY A 126 38.64 5.68 31.84
C GLY A 126 37.20 6.20 32.06
N VAL A 127 36.34 5.28 32.48
CA VAL A 127 34.90 5.45 32.79
C VAL A 127 34.63 6.51 33.88
N ASN A 128 35.66 7.00 34.58
CA ASN A 128 35.52 7.76 35.82
C ASN A 128 35.30 9.27 35.64
N ASP A 129 35.42 9.82 34.43
CA ASP A 129 35.29 11.27 34.21
C ASP A 129 33.98 11.72 33.55
N ALA A 130 33.26 10.86 32.79
CA ALA A 130 32.01 11.27 32.15
C ALA A 130 30.85 11.41 33.15
N SER A 131 30.11 12.53 33.10
CA SER A 131 28.94 12.74 33.96
C SER A 131 27.75 11.92 33.45
N ILE A 132 27.45 10.81 34.14
CA ILE A 132 26.32 9.91 33.83
C ILE A 132 25.01 10.69 33.68
N VAL A 133 24.80 11.71 34.51
CA VAL A 133 23.59 12.54 34.47
C VAL A 133 23.49 13.30 33.15
N GLN A 134 24.56 13.92 32.69
CA GLN A 134 24.58 14.72 31.46
C GLN A 134 24.37 13.84 30.22
N VAL A 135 25.02 12.67 30.18
CA VAL A 135 24.85 11.68 29.11
C VAL A 135 23.41 11.13 29.10
N SER A 136 22.82 10.87 30.27
CA SER A 136 21.43 10.41 30.39
C SER A 136 20.43 11.46 29.91
N VAL A 137 20.66 12.75 30.20
CA VAL A 137 19.85 13.86 29.70
C VAL A 137 19.94 13.95 28.18
N LEU A 138 21.14 13.79 27.61
CA LEU A 138 21.34 13.81 26.15
C LEU A 138 20.60 12.64 25.47
N ILE A 139 20.67 11.43 26.03
CA ILE A 139 19.88 10.28 25.56
C ILE A 139 18.38 10.57 25.68
N GLY A 140 17.94 11.17 26.79
CA GLY A 140 16.56 11.63 26.95
C GLY A 140 16.13 12.59 25.84
N CYS A 141 16.98 13.56 25.50
CA CYS A 141 16.74 14.51 24.40
C CYS A 141 16.65 13.81 23.05
N LEU A 142 17.53 12.84 22.79
CA LEU A 142 17.50 12.00 21.59
C LEU A 142 16.14 11.29 21.47
N LEU A 143 15.70 10.60 22.52
CA LEU A 143 14.42 9.88 22.51
C LEU A 143 13.22 10.82 22.37
N VAL A 144 13.23 11.96 23.07
CA VAL A 144 12.18 12.99 22.98
C VAL A 144 12.09 13.60 21.58
N SER A 145 13.21 13.71 20.85
CA SER A 145 13.22 14.23 19.48
C SER A 145 12.44 13.37 18.47
N LEU A 146 12.27 12.07 18.75
CA LEU A 146 11.53 11.12 17.90
C LEU A 146 10.00 11.17 18.15
N VAL A 147 9.58 11.62 19.33
CA VAL A 147 8.17 11.58 19.77
C VAL A 147 7.20 12.29 18.82
N PRO A 148 7.49 13.51 18.28
CA PRO A 148 6.57 14.17 17.36
C PRO A 148 6.28 13.34 16.10
N LEU A 149 7.27 12.64 15.56
CA LEU A 149 7.10 11.77 14.38
C LEU A 149 6.32 10.51 14.75
N ILE A 150 6.68 9.84 15.85
CA ILE A 150 5.96 8.64 16.33
C ILE A 150 4.48 8.96 16.55
N LEU A 151 4.18 10.11 17.16
CA LEU A 151 2.80 10.56 17.39
C LEU A 151 2.03 10.68 16.07
N VAL A 152 2.62 11.33 15.06
CA VAL A 152 1.93 11.55 13.79
C VAL A 152 1.78 10.26 12.99
N PHE A 153 2.76 9.36 13.01
CA PHE A 153 2.61 8.04 12.39
C PHE A 153 1.55 7.18 13.09
N PHE A 154 1.42 7.29 14.41
CA PHE A 154 0.33 6.65 15.14
C PHE A 154 -1.03 7.23 14.73
N LEU A 155 -1.14 8.55 14.59
CA LEU A 155 -2.36 9.20 14.11
C LEU A 155 -2.70 8.79 12.66
N GLN A 156 -1.70 8.65 11.80
CA GLN A 156 -1.86 8.13 10.44
C GLN A 156 -2.36 6.70 10.45
N ALA A 157 -1.71 5.79 11.19
CA ALA A 157 -2.13 4.39 11.29
C ALA A 157 -3.57 4.27 11.83
N ARG A 158 -3.96 5.15 12.75
CA ARG A 158 -5.34 5.23 13.24
C ARG A 158 -6.33 5.71 12.18
N ALA A 159 -5.99 6.71 11.38
CA ALA A 159 -6.86 7.18 10.30
C ALA A 159 -7.03 6.11 9.20
N GLU A 160 -5.96 5.38 8.87
CA GLU A 160 -6.01 4.25 7.94
C GLU A 160 -6.88 3.12 8.47
N ARG A 161 -6.86 2.84 9.78
CA ARG A 161 -7.78 1.90 10.41
C ARG A 161 -9.23 2.34 10.25
N GLU A 162 -9.53 3.61 10.53
CA GLU A 162 -10.89 4.16 10.42
C GLU A 162 -11.40 4.17 8.97
N ALA A 163 -10.53 4.35 7.98
CA ALA A 163 -10.91 4.47 6.57
C ALA A 163 -10.92 3.13 5.80
N PHE A 164 -10.02 2.22 6.11
CA PHE A 164 -9.77 1.00 5.33
C PHE A 164 -9.86 -0.29 6.14
N ASP A 165 -10.28 -0.21 7.40
CA ASP A 165 -10.37 -1.34 8.34
C ASP A 165 -9.04 -2.11 8.52
N ARG A 166 -7.93 -1.36 8.42
CA ARG A 166 -6.57 -1.87 8.59
C ARG A 166 -6.22 -1.91 10.07
N GLU A 167 -5.96 -3.09 10.62
CA GLU A 167 -5.56 -3.20 12.02
C GLU A 167 -4.18 -2.58 12.28
N ILE A 168 -4.07 -1.79 13.36
CA ILE A 168 -2.79 -1.20 13.79
C ILE A 168 -1.89 -2.26 14.41
N LEU A 169 -2.45 -3.15 15.22
CA LEU A 169 -1.74 -4.23 15.91
C LEU A 169 -2.38 -5.55 15.49
N ARG A 170 -1.75 -6.21 14.52
CA ARG A 170 -2.22 -7.47 13.97
C ARG A 170 -1.88 -8.64 14.87
N SER A 171 -2.79 -9.61 14.96
CA SER A 171 -2.56 -10.87 15.70
C SER A 171 -2.15 -12.04 14.80
N ASP A 172 -2.17 -11.84 13.48
CA ASP A 172 -2.00 -12.84 12.44
C ASP A 172 -0.70 -12.68 11.63
N ALA A 173 0.13 -11.67 11.94
CA ALA A 173 1.36 -11.40 11.18
C ALA A 173 2.41 -12.52 11.33
N VAL A 174 2.48 -13.16 12.50
CA VAL A 174 3.38 -14.28 12.76
C VAL A 174 2.56 -15.50 13.20
N PRO A 175 2.42 -16.54 12.36
CA PRO A 175 1.71 -17.74 12.77
C PRO A 175 2.42 -18.43 13.95
N PRO A 176 1.68 -19.04 14.90
CA PRO A 176 2.29 -19.72 16.05
C PRO A 176 3.31 -20.79 15.67
N SER A 177 3.07 -21.52 14.59
CA SER A 177 3.98 -22.55 14.07
C SER A 177 5.33 -21.95 13.64
N SER A 178 5.33 -20.85 12.88
CA SER A 178 6.57 -20.19 12.47
C SER A 178 7.31 -19.56 13.64
N PHE A 179 6.58 -19.02 14.62
CA PHE A 179 7.18 -18.46 15.83
C PHE A 179 7.97 -19.52 16.61
N TRP A 180 7.34 -20.65 16.93
CA TRP A 180 8.00 -21.71 17.70
C TRP A 180 9.12 -22.38 16.91
N LEU A 181 8.95 -22.53 15.60
CA LEU A 181 10.00 -23.04 14.72
C LEU A 181 11.21 -22.11 14.67
N GLY A 182 10.98 -20.80 14.47
CA GLY A 182 12.04 -19.79 14.49
C GLY A 182 12.74 -19.73 15.85
N THR A 183 11.98 -19.83 16.94
CA THR A 183 12.52 -19.88 18.31
C THR A 183 13.36 -21.12 18.54
N ALA A 184 12.91 -22.30 18.08
CA ALA A 184 13.67 -23.54 18.18
C ALA A 184 14.97 -23.49 17.36
N LEU A 185 14.92 -22.91 16.16
CA LEU A 185 16.09 -22.72 15.31
C LEU A 185 17.11 -21.77 15.96
N LEU A 186 16.64 -20.63 16.48
CA LEU A 186 17.49 -19.67 17.20
C LEU A 186 18.12 -20.31 18.45
N ALA A 187 17.33 -21.02 19.25
CA ALA A 187 17.80 -21.76 20.41
C ALA A 187 18.85 -22.81 20.02
N GLY A 188 18.65 -23.50 18.89
CA GLY A 188 19.60 -24.44 18.32
C GLY A 188 20.93 -23.77 17.93
N ILE A 189 20.89 -22.63 17.25
CA ILE A 189 22.10 -21.85 16.92
C ILE A 189 22.84 -21.42 18.18
N ILE A 190 22.13 -20.89 19.18
CA ILE A 190 22.72 -20.46 20.46
C ILE A 190 23.35 -21.67 21.17
N ALA A 191 22.66 -22.80 21.24
CA ALA A 191 23.18 -24.02 21.87
C ALA A 191 24.44 -24.53 21.17
N LEU A 192 24.48 -24.52 19.84
CA LEU A 192 25.64 -24.89 19.04
C LEU A 192 26.81 -23.92 19.26
N ALA A 193 26.55 -22.61 19.31
CA ALA A 193 27.57 -21.59 19.58
C ALA A 193 28.18 -21.75 20.98
N VAL A 194 27.34 -21.95 22.00
CA VAL A 194 27.79 -22.19 23.38
C VAL A 194 28.61 -23.48 23.48
N TRP A 195 28.18 -24.54 22.81
CA TRP A 195 28.92 -25.80 22.74
C TRP A 195 30.27 -25.64 22.05
N ALA A 196 30.31 -24.97 20.89
CA ALA A 196 31.54 -24.71 20.14
C ALA A 196 32.56 -23.89 20.96
N GLY A 197 32.09 -22.87 21.70
CA GLY A 197 32.95 -22.09 22.60
C GLY A 197 33.58 -22.92 23.71
N LYS A 198 32.85 -23.89 24.27
CA LYS A 198 33.38 -24.83 25.27
C LYS A 198 34.44 -25.78 24.69
N VAL A 199 34.25 -26.23 23.46
CA VAL A 199 35.19 -27.14 22.78
C VAL A 199 36.49 -26.41 22.41
N SER A 200 36.43 -25.20 21.84
CA SER A 200 37.63 -24.41 21.51
C SER A 200 38.44 -24.00 22.75
N ALA A 201 37.79 -23.75 23.89
CA ALA A 201 38.51 -23.45 25.13
C ALA A 201 39.37 -24.62 25.67
N ASN A 202 39.12 -25.85 25.22
CA ASN A 202 39.79 -27.07 25.68
C ASN A 202 40.86 -27.59 24.69
N GLU A 203 41.34 -26.76 23.75
CA GLU A 203 42.30 -27.06 22.67
C GLU A 203 43.63 -27.76 23.05
N LYS A 204 43.91 -28.02 24.33
CA LYS A 204 45.07 -28.83 24.75
C LYS A 204 44.90 -30.32 24.46
N GLU A 205 43.69 -30.80 24.22
CA GLU A 205 43.40 -32.15 23.75
C GLU A 205 42.82 -32.00 22.34
N GLY A 206 43.62 -32.31 21.31
CA GLY A 206 43.25 -32.09 19.92
C GLY A 206 41.85 -32.61 19.60
N VAL A 207 41.13 -31.91 18.73
CA VAL A 207 39.78 -32.27 18.30
C VAL A 207 39.78 -33.72 17.79
N GLU A 208 39.20 -34.64 18.55
CA GLU A 208 39.10 -36.04 18.15
C GLU A 208 38.43 -36.13 16.78
N ALA A 209 38.97 -36.95 15.87
CA ALA A 209 38.42 -37.14 14.52
C ALA A 209 36.91 -37.48 14.52
N GLY A 210 36.39 -38.07 15.60
CA GLY A 210 34.96 -38.30 15.81
C GLY A 210 34.11 -37.02 15.82
N LEU A 211 34.63 -35.90 16.34
CA LEU A 211 33.90 -34.64 16.46
C LEU A 211 33.64 -34.00 15.09
N SER A 212 34.62 -34.05 14.18
CA SER A 212 34.43 -33.58 12.79
C SER A 212 33.36 -34.39 12.04
N TYR A 213 33.27 -35.70 12.28
CA TYR A 213 32.19 -36.53 11.70
C TYR A 213 30.82 -36.14 12.25
N TRP A 214 30.70 -35.90 13.56
CA TRP A 214 29.44 -35.48 14.18
C TRP A 214 29.00 -34.08 13.77
N ILE A 215 29.93 -33.12 13.62
CA ILE A 215 29.62 -31.79 13.08
C ILE A 215 29.11 -31.91 11.64
N THR A 216 29.80 -32.67 10.80
CA THR A 216 29.39 -32.88 9.40
C THR A 216 28.00 -33.53 9.35
N PHE A 217 27.76 -34.57 10.15
CA PHE A 217 26.47 -35.22 10.24
C PHE A 217 25.38 -34.26 10.74
N ALA A 218 25.65 -33.44 11.76
CA ALA A 218 24.70 -32.45 12.28
C ALA A 218 24.36 -31.37 11.24
N VAL A 219 25.34 -30.87 10.49
CA VAL A 219 25.12 -29.92 9.39
C VAL A 219 24.29 -30.55 8.28
N VAL A 220 24.60 -31.78 7.87
CA VAL A 220 23.82 -32.51 6.87
C VAL A 220 22.40 -32.75 7.37
N ALA A 221 22.21 -33.18 8.63
CA ALA A 221 20.90 -33.38 9.23
C ALA A 221 20.10 -32.08 9.32
N LEU A 222 20.75 -30.95 9.65
CA LEU A 222 20.14 -29.62 9.65
C LEU A 222 19.68 -29.23 8.25
N PHE A 223 20.52 -29.42 7.23
CA PHE A 223 20.16 -29.15 5.83
C PHE A 223 18.98 -30.01 5.37
N VAL A 224 19.01 -31.30 5.68
CA VAL A 224 17.90 -32.22 5.38
C VAL A 224 16.63 -31.76 6.09
N ALA A 225 16.70 -31.41 7.38
CA ALA A 225 15.56 -30.88 8.13
C ALA A 225 15.01 -29.60 7.49
N PHE A 226 15.88 -28.69 7.05
CA PHE A 226 15.49 -27.42 6.40
C PHE A 226 14.81 -27.65 5.05
N ILE A 227 15.25 -28.64 4.27
CA ILE A 227 14.60 -29.03 3.00
C ILE A 227 13.18 -29.57 3.26
N PHE A 228 13.02 -30.40 4.29
CA PHE A 228 11.71 -30.97 4.64
C PHE A 228 10.82 -30.00 5.42
N LEU A 229 11.35 -28.87 5.90
CA LEU A 229 10.64 -27.94 6.77
C LEU A 229 9.36 -27.35 6.14
N PRO A 230 9.37 -26.85 4.89
CA PRO A 230 8.15 -26.36 4.26
C PRO A 230 7.11 -27.47 4.02
N HIS A 231 7.57 -28.71 3.80
CA HIS A 231 6.69 -29.86 3.63
C HIS A 231 6.03 -30.27 4.95
N ILE A 232 6.78 -30.27 6.05
CA ILE A 232 6.25 -30.52 7.40
C ILE A 232 5.24 -29.43 7.76
N GLN A 233 5.57 -28.16 7.53
CA GLN A 233 4.67 -27.05 7.84
C GLN A 233 3.36 -27.15 7.03
N ARG A 234 3.46 -27.38 5.71
CA ARG A 234 2.27 -27.60 4.87
C ARG A 234 1.44 -28.80 5.33
N TYR A 235 2.07 -29.88 5.78
CA TYR A 235 1.37 -31.04 6.30
C TYR A 235 0.65 -30.75 7.62
N ILE A 236 1.28 -29.99 8.53
CA ILE A 236 0.66 -29.55 9.78
C ILE A 236 -0.53 -28.63 9.51
N ASP A 237 -0.37 -27.66 8.61
CA ASP A 237 -1.44 -26.73 8.25
C ASP A 237 -2.63 -27.48 7.61
N GLN A 238 -2.36 -28.46 6.74
CA GLN A 238 -3.40 -29.31 6.15
C GLN A 238 -4.12 -30.20 7.17
N LEU A 239 -3.43 -30.69 8.19
CA LEU A 239 -4.07 -31.44 9.29
C LEU A 239 -4.97 -30.52 10.11
N ALA A 240 -4.55 -29.29 10.37
CA ALA A 240 -5.33 -28.30 11.10
C ALA A 240 -6.58 -27.85 10.32
N ASP A 241 -6.50 -27.74 8.99
CA ASP A 241 -7.63 -27.40 8.11
C ASP A 241 -8.61 -28.59 7.97
N ASN A 242 -8.12 -29.82 7.92
CA ASN A 242 -8.95 -31.03 7.78
C ASN A 242 -9.75 -31.37 9.05
N GLU A 243 -9.34 -30.87 10.23
CA GLU A 243 -10.09 -31.03 11.48
C GLU A 243 -11.15 -29.94 11.70
N GLN A 244 -11.19 -28.89 10.86
CA GLN A 244 -12.13 -27.77 10.99
C GLN A 244 -13.37 -27.97 10.13
N ASP A 245 -14.43 -28.48 10.75
CA ASP A 245 -15.80 -28.42 10.23
C ASP A 245 -16.23 -26.94 10.13
N PRO A 246 -16.67 -26.41 8.97
CA PRO A 246 -16.99 -24.98 8.76
C PRO A 246 -18.13 -24.45 9.66
N THR A 247 -18.77 -25.33 10.42
CA THR A 247 -19.85 -25.02 11.36
C THR A 247 -19.40 -24.90 12.82
N GLN A 248 -18.14 -25.22 13.16
CA GLN A 248 -17.64 -25.09 14.53
C GLN A 248 -16.82 -23.80 14.74
N PRO A 249 -17.01 -23.09 15.88
CA PRO A 249 -16.20 -21.91 16.19
C PRO A 249 -14.73 -22.31 16.31
N LYS A 250 -13.84 -21.55 15.64
CA LYS A 250 -12.38 -21.75 15.64
C LYS A 250 -11.89 -22.18 17.02
N ALA A 251 -11.39 -23.41 17.14
CA ALA A 251 -10.77 -23.89 18.37
C ALA A 251 -9.66 -22.91 18.76
N SER A 252 -9.82 -22.25 19.90
CA SER A 252 -8.87 -21.26 20.37
C SER A 252 -7.53 -21.96 20.62
N THR A 253 -6.50 -21.53 19.89
CA THR A 253 -5.12 -21.97 20.13
C THR A 253 -4.83 -21.77 21.62
N PRO A 254 -4.31 -22.77 22.35
CA PRO A 254 -4.08 -22.64 23.78
C PRO A 254 -3.25 -21.39 24.07
N LEU A 255 -3.71 -20.57 25.03
CA LEU A 255 -3.17 -19.23 25.32
C LEU A 255 -1.64 -19.21 25.45
N LEU A 256 -1.05 -20.23 26.08
CA LEU A 256 0.40 -20.37 26.28
C LEU A 256 1.20 -20.56 24.98
N VAL A 257 0.58 -21.15 23.95
CA VAL A 257 1.21 -21.40 22.65
C VAL A 257 0.97 -20.23 21.69
N GLY A 258 -0.21 -19.61 21.75
CA GLY A 258 -0.59 -18.50 20.88
C GLY A 258 -0.11 -17.11 21.34
N ALA A 259 -0.10 -16.83 22.65
CA ALA A 259 0.20 -15.48 23.16
C ALA A 259 1.60 -14.95 22.77
N PRO A 260 2.69 -15.76 22.78
CA PRO A 260 3.99 -15.28 22.32
C PRO A 260 3.99 -14.88 20.84
N ALA A 261 3.27 -15.63 19.99
CA ALA A 261 3.15 -15.33 18.57
C ALA A 261 2.29 -14.07 18.31
N ILE A 262 1.24 -13.86 19.09
CA ILE A 262 0.44 -12.63 19.07
C ILE A 262 1.31 -11.43 19.48
N ALA A 263 2.09 -11.56 20.56
CA ALA A 263 3.01 -10.50 20.99
C ALA A 263 4.07 -10.19 19.94
N ALA A 264 4.64 -11.20 19.29
CA ALA A 264 5.56 -11.03 18.16
C ALA A 264 4.87 -10.32 16.98
N SER A 265 3.62 -10.64 16.68
CA SER A 265 2.83 -9.99 15.64
C SER A 265 2.55 -8.52 15.95
N TRP A 266 2.30 -8.18 17.21
CA TRP A 266 2.15 -6.79 17.66
C TRP A 266 3.46 -6.00 17.55
N ILE A 267 4.58 -6.61 17.93
CA ILE A 267 5.90 -6.00 17.78
C ILE A 267 6.20 -5.77 16.29
N ASP A 268 5.94 -6.75 15.42
CA ASP A 268 6.14 -6.60 13.98
C ASP A 268 5.27 -5.47 13.42
N SER A 269 4.01 -5.39 13.84
CA SER A 269 3.09 -4.31 13.45
C SER A 269 3.60 -2.93 13.88
N LEU A 270 4.12 -2.81 15.10
CA LEU A 270 4.73 -1.58 15.63
C LEU A 270 5.97 -1.19 14.82
N MET A 271 6.83 -2.16 14.52
CA MET A 271 8.02 -1.96 13.70
C MET A 271 7.63 -1.43 12.32
N VAL A 272 6.70 -2.08 11.65
CA VAL A 272 6.29 -1.75 10.28
C VAL A 272 5.56 -0.40 10.19
N ARG A 273 4.60 -0.15 11.09
CA ARG A 273 3.72 1.03 10.99
C ARG A 273 4.29 2.28 11.67
N LEU A 274 5.09 2.15 12.73
CA LEU A 274 5.60 3.30 13.48
C LEU A 274 7.10 3.51 13.35
N ILE A 275 7.91 2.44 13.45
CA ILE A 275 9.37 2.58 13.51
C ILE A 275 9.97 2.73 12.10
N ALA A 276 9.57 1.89 11.15
CA ALA A 276 10.05 1.94 9.78
C ALA A 276 9.91 3.35 9.15
N PRO A 277 8.76 4.04 9.28
CA PRO A 277 8.65 5.39 8.72
C PRO A 277 9.54 6.43 9.43
N LEU A 278 10.09 6.19 10.63
CA LEU A 278 11.07 7.10 11.26
C LEU A 278 12.39 7.23 10.49
N THR A 279 12.68 6.31 9.58
CA THR A 279 13.81 6.45 8.66
C THR A 279 13.57 7.51 7.58
N GLY A 280 12.32 7.91 7.37
CA GLY A 280 11.90 8.78 6.27
C GLY A 280 11.80 8.08 4.92
N ALA A 281 12.01 6.76 4.85
CA ALA A 281 11.92 5.97 3.61
C ALA A 281 10.52 5.99 2.98
N THR A 282 9.48 6.33 3.75
CA THR A 282 8.09 6.38 3.28
C THR A 282 7.68 7.77 2.76
N GLN A 283 8.62 8.71 2.65
CA GLN A 283 8.34 10.05 2.12
C GLN A 283 8.51 10.05 0.60
N HIS A 284 7.56 10.65 -0.11
CA HIS A 284 7.60 10.69 -1.57
C HIS A 284 8.63 11.71 -2.08
N GLY A 285 9.09 11.52 -3.32
CA GLY A 285 9.91 12.48 -4.06
C GLY A 285 11.21 11.91 -4.60
N PRO A 286 11.79 12.51 -5.66
CA PRO A 286 13.04 12.02 -6.24
C PRO A 286 14.18 12.18 -5.22
N LEU A 287 14.88 11.08 -4.92
CA LEU A 287 16.00 10.99 -3.96
C LEU A 287 15.68 11.39 -2.50
N VAL A 288 14.46 11.85 -2.21
CA VAL A 288 14.03 12.26 -0.87
C VAL A 288 14.09 11.10 0.12
N PRO A 289 13.45 9.94 -0.13
CA PRO A 289 13.46 8.85 0.84
C PRO A 289 14.87 8.28 1.07
N HIS A 290 15.68 8.14 0.02
CA HIS A 290 17.10 7.73 0.15
C HIS A 290 17.91 8.72 1.00
N GLY A 291 17.78 10.02 0.72
CA GLY A 291 18.46 11.07 1.47
C GLY A 291 18.03 11.11 2.93
N PHE A 292 16.74 10.86 3.21
CA PHE A 292 16.21 10.85 4.57
C PHE A 292 16.69 9.66 5.38
N VAL A 293 16.81 8.47 4.76
CA VAL A 293 17.42 7.29 5.40
C VAL A 293 18.86 7.62 5.84
N VAL A 294 19.66 8.20 4.94
CA VAL A 294 21.04 8.61 5.25
C VAL A 294 21.09 9.67 6.34
N LEU A 295 20.27 10.73 6.24
CA LEU A 295 20.23 11.82 7.21
C LEU A 295 19.69 11.40 8.58
N SER A 296 18.94 10.31 8.66
CA SER A 296 18.51 9.71 9.94
C SER A 296 19.61 8.84 10.55
N LEU A 297 20.23 7.97 9.75
CA LEU A 297 21.18 6.96 10.24
C LEU A 297 22.59 7.50 10.47
N LEU A 298 23.05 8.48 9.68
CA LEU A 298 24.41 9.02 9.78
C LEU A 298 24.65 9.77 11.10
N PRO A 299 23.77 10.68 11.57
CA PRO A 299 23.93 11.29 12.89
C PRO A 299 23.85 10.27 14.02
N LEU A 300 23.00 9.24 13.92
CA LEU A 300 22.89 8.19 14.94
C LEU A 300 24.17 7.34 15.01
N THR A 301 24.79 7.01 13.87
CA THR A 301 26.08 6.32 13.83
C THR A 301 27.19 7.17 14.41
N ALA A 302 27.26 8.45 14.02
CA ALA A 302 28.25 9.39 14.54
C ALA A 302 28.10 9.57 16.07
N LEU A 303 26.87 9.79 16.55
CA LEU A 303 26.58 9.92 17.98
C LEU A 303 26.91 8.62 18.74
N GLY A 304 26.61 7.47 18.16
CA GLY A 304 26.95 6.16 18.73
C GLY A 304 28.45 5.88 18.82
N PHE A 305 29.26 6.54 18.00
CA PHE A 305 30.72 6.49 18.11
C PHE A 305 31.27 7.49 19.13
N VAL A 306 30.77 8.73 19.13
CA VAL A 306 31.30 9.84 19.94
C VAL A 306 30.96 9.70 21.43
N LEU A 307 29.84 9.06 21.76
CA LEU A 307 29.41 8.88 23.15
C LEU A 307 30.35 7.95 23.95
N PRO A 308 30.55 8.24 25.25
CA PRO A 308 31.35 7.40 26.13
C PRO A 308 30.76 6.00 26.22
N GLN A 309 31.63 5.00 26.29
CA GLN A 309 31.21 3.60 26.39
C GLN A 309 30.52 3.34 27.73
N PRO A 310 29.38 2.62 27.79
CA PRO A 310 28.62 1.98 26.71
C PRO A 310 27.43 2.78 26.17
N PHE A 311 27.32 4.07 26.51
CA PHE A 311 26.13 4.87 26.22
C PHE A 311 25.88 5.05 24.71
N GLY A 312 26.92 4.91 23.88
CA GLY A 312 26.81 4.87 22.43
C GLY A 312 25.97 3.69 21.89
N LEU A 313 25.71 2.65 22.68
CA LEU A 313 24.83 1.55 22.29
C LEU A 313 23.38 1.98 22.06
N VAL A 314 22.91 3.05 22.72
CA VAL A 314 21.53 3.52 22.56
C VAL A 314 21.25 4.03 21.14
N PRO A 315 21.98 5.03 20.60
CA PRO A 315 21.77 5.47 19.23
C PRO A 315 22.09 4.39 18.18
N ILE A 316 23.08 3.50 18.42
CA ILE A 316 23.36 2.35 17.55
C ILE A 316 22.16 1.39 17.53
N GLY A 317 21.62 1.05 18.70
CA GLY A 317 20.45 0.19 18.84
C GLY A 317 19.20 0.78 18.18
N LEU A 318 19.00 2.10 18.29
CA LEU A 318 17.93 2.80 17.57
C LEU A 318 18.12 2.71 16.05
N GLY A 319 19.34 2.94 15.55
CA GLY A 319 19.66 2.79 14.13
C GLY A 319 19.42 1.36 13.61
N ALA A 320 19.88 0.36 14.36
CA ALA A 320 19.65 -1.05 14.03
C ALA A 320 18.16 -1.42 14.04
N LEU A 321 17.41 -0.96 15.05
CA LEU A 321 15.96 -1.15 15.14
C LEU A 321 15.22 -0.53 13.95
N MET A 322 15.63 0.67 13.52
CA MET A 322 15.10 1.34 12.33
C MET A 322 15.37 0.54 11.04
N ILE A 323 16.58 0.00 10.88
CA ILE A 323 16.96 -0.82 9.72
C ILE A 323 16.14 -2.11 9.69
N PHE A 324 16.01 -2.82 10.82
CA PHE A 324 15.20 -4.04 10.88
C PHE A 324 13.72 -3.74 10.60
N ALA A 325 13.18 -2.65 11.16
CA ALA A 325 11.82 -2.23 10.89
C ALA A 325 11.58 -1.91 9.41
N LEU A 326 12.54 -1.24 8.75
CA LEU A 326 12.48 -0.96 7.32
C LEU A 326 12.47 -2.24 6.48
N GLY A 327 13.31 -3.21 6.82
CA GLY A 327 13.33 -4.53 6.20
C GLY A 327 12.00 -5.29 6.37
N ARG A 328 11.41 -5.26 7.56
CA ARG A 328 10.10 -5.86 7.83
C ARG A 328 8.99 -5.18 7.03
N ARG A 329 9.02 -3.85 6.91
CA ARG A 329 8.06 -3.10 6.10
C ARG A 329 8.17 -3.45 4.62
N TRP A 330 9.39 -3.60 4.10
CA TRP A 330 9.60 -4.05 2.73
C TRP A 330 9.03 -5.46 2.50
N ALA A 331 9.22 -6.39 3.44
CA ALA A 331 8.62 -7.73 3.35
C ALA A 331 7.08 -7.69 3.28
N TRP A 332 6.42 -6.87 4.11
CA TRP A 332 4.96 -6.71 4.06
C TRP A 332 4.46 -6.13 2.74
N ILE A 333 5.20 -5.17 2.14
CA ILE A 333 4.84 -4.63 0.82
C ILE A 333 4.94 -5.70 -0.26
N GLU A 334 5.92 -6.60 -0.18
CA GLU A 334 6.06 -7.71 -1.13
C GLU A 334 4.98 -8.79 -0.94
N GLU A 335 4.54 -9.03 0.29
CA GLU A 335 3.36 -9.87 0.59
C GLU A 335 2.08 -9.24 0.03
N ASP A 336 1.84 -7.95 0.27
CA ASP A 336 0.72 -7.19 -0.29
C ASP A 336 0.76 -7.24 -1.83
N ARG A 337 1.94 -7.14 -2.44
CA ARG A 337 2.14 -7.19 -3.89
C ARG A 337 1.75 -8.55 -4.46
N GLU A 338 2.14 -9.63 -3.79
CA GLU A 338 1.74 -10.98 -4.17
C GLU A 338 0.22 -11.18 -4.05
N LEU A 339 -0.39 -10.69 -2.97
CA LEU A 339 -1.84 -10.72 -2.79
C LEU A 339 -2.57 -9.91 -3.87
N ALA A 340 -2.11 -8.70 -4.17
CA ALA A 340 -2.69 -7.86 -5.23
C ALA A 340 -2.59 -8.53 -6.61
N SER A 341 -1.50 -9.22 -6.90
CA SER A 341 -1.36 -9.98 -8.15
C SER A 341 -2.34 -11.16 -8.25
N ARG A 342 -2.69 -11.80 -7.12
CA ARG A 342 -3.65 -12.90 -7.06
C ARG A 342 -5.09 -12.42 -7.10
N LEU A 343 -5.39 -11.32 -6.40
CA LEU A 343 -6.72 -10.72 -6.31
C LEU A 343 -7.05 -9.82 -7.51
N LEU A 344 -6.03 -9.43 -8.30
CA LEU A 344 -6.13 -8.44 -9.39
C LEU A 344 -6.67 -7.07 -8.92
N ARG A 345 -6.47 -6.74 -7.65
CA ARG A 345 -6.94 -5.51 -7.00
C ARG A 345 -5.86 -4.89 -6.13
N THR A 346 -5.76 -3.56 -6.13
CA THR A 346 -4.84 -2.84 -5.22
C THR A 346 -5.51 -2.28 -3.98
N ASP A 347 -6.84 -2.40 -3.88
CA ASP A 347 -7.65 -1.79 -2.83
C ASP A 347 -8.40 -2.80 -1.94
N ALA A 348 -8.04 -4.09 -2.03
CA ALA A 348 -8.61 -5.17 -1.24
C ALA A 348 -8.37 -4.98 0.27
N ARG A 349 -9.29 -5.48 1.10
CA ARG A 349 -9.22 -5.37 2.58
C ARG A 349 -8.00 -6.09 3.16
N GLU A 350 -7.56 -7.14 2.48
CA GLU A 350 -6.40 -7.94 2.84
C GLU A 350 -5.08 -7.16 2.70
N ILE A 351 -5.06 -6.05 1.94
CA ILE A 351 -3.88 -5.21 1.69
C ILE A 351 -3.62 -4.29 2.89
N GLN A 352 -2.47 -4.45 3.51
CA GLN A 352 -2.18 -3.88 4.83
C GLN A 352 -1.52 -2.51 4.78
N ILE A 353 -0.57 -2.34 3.86
CA ILE A 353 0.22 -1.13 3.67
C ILE A 353 -0.21 -0.45 2.37
N GLY A 354 -0.19 -1.19 1.26
CA GLY A 354 -0.41 -0.69 -0.09
C GLY A 354 0.89 -0.32 -0.83
N PHE A 355 0.74 0.30 -2.00
CA PHE A 355 1.79 0.38 -3.03
C PHE A 355 2.36 1.79 -3.28
N GLU A 356 2.19 2.72 -2.35
CA GLU A 356 2.68 4.11 -2.54
C GLU A 356 4.21 4.22 -2.65
N ASN A 357 4.96 3.31 -2.02
CA ASN A 357 6.42 3.34 -1.99
C ASN A 357 6.99 1.94 -2.24
N ASP A 358 7.90 1.81 -3.21
CA ASP A 358 8.77 0.63 -3.33
C ASP A 358 9.99 0.84 -2.43
N LEU A 359 9.98 0.24 -1.23
CA LEU A 359 11.03 0.43 -0.21
C LEU A 359 12.28 -0.43 -0.44
N LYS A 360 12.38 -1.10 -1.59
CA LYS A 360 13.49 -2.02 -1.87
C LYS A 360 14.85 -1.34 -1.74
N ASP A 361 15.05 -0.22 -2.41
CA ASP A 361 16.36 0.44 -2.47
C ASP A 361 16.70 1.09 -1.12
N GLU A 362 15.71 1.65 -0.41
CA GLU A 362 15.85 2.19 0.94
C GLU A 362 16.19 1.10 1.97
N ALA A 363 15.56 -0.08 1.88
CA ALA A 363 15.86 -1.21 2.76
C ALA A 363 17.28 -1.72 2.54
N LEU A 364 17.72 -1.87 1.28
CA LEU A 364 19.10 -2.24 0.95
C LEU A 364 20.11 -1.19 1.44
N LEU A 365 19.79 0.09 1.31
CA LEU A 365 20.60 1.19 1.86
C LEU A 365 20.67 1.10 3.38
N GLY A 366 19.55 0.81 4.06
CA GLY A 366 19.53 0.55 5.50
C GLY A 366 20.43 -0.61 5.90
N TYR A 367 20.37 -1.75 5.19
CA TYR A 367 21.26 -2.88 5.43
C TYR A 367 22.74 -2.54 5.22
N ALA A 368 23.07 -1.65 4.28
CA ALA A 368 24.44 -1.20 4.09
C ALA A 368 24.99 -0.47 5.33
N PHE A 369 24.16 0.22 6.11
CA PHE A 369 24.58 0.84 7.37
C PHE A 369 24.94 -0.18 8.48
N LEU A 370 24.53 -1.46 8.37
CA LEU A 370 24.96 -2.49 9.32
C LEU A 370 26.46 -2.74 9.27
N PHE A 371 27.12 -2.53 8.12
CA PHE A 371 28.58 -2.61 7.99
C PHE A 371 29.32 -1.56 8.85
N ILE A 372 28.64 -0.49 9.24
CA ILE A 372 29.18 0.56 10.11
C ILE A 372 28.67 0.37 11.55
N LEU A 373 27.37 0.10 11.73
CA LEU A 373 26.75 -0.03 13.04
C LEU A 373 27.27 -1.22 13.86
N VAL A 374 27.51 -2.37 13.23
CA VAL A 374 27.97 -3.58 13.92
C VAL A 374 29.38 -3.44 14.50
N PRO A 375 30.41 -2.97 13.75
CA PRO A 375 31.72 -2.74 14.34
C PRO A 375 31.68 -1.68 15.46
N LEU A 376 30.85 -0.64 15.31
CA LEU A 376 30.63 0.35 16.36
C LEU A 376 29.93 -0.25 17.60
N ALA A 377 29.00 -1.18 17.42
CA ALA A 377 28.37 -1.90 18.52
C ALA A 377 29.41 -2.73 19.30
N LEU A 378 30.29 -3.45 18.58
CA LEU A 378 31.37 -4.22 19.20
C LEU A 378 32.35 -3.32 19.97
N HIS A 379 32.70 -2.15 19.41
CA HIS A 379 33.49 -1.13 20.10
C HIS A 379 32.85 -0.72 21.43
N GLN A 380 31.56 -0.39 21.40
CA GLN A 380 30.81 0.07 22.58
C GLN A 380 30.58 -1.04 23.61
N ILE A 381 30.37 -2.29 23.19
CA ILE A 381 30.30 -3.47 24.08
C ILE A 381 31.66 -3.75 24.72
N ASN A 382 32.76 -3.55 24.00
CA ASN A 382 34.10 -3.79 24.53
C ASN A 382 34.41 -2.93 25.76
N GLY A 383 33.86 -1.71 25.84
CA GLY A 383 34.01 -0.86 27.03
C GLY A 383 33.45 -1.44 28.32
N VAL A 384 32.52 -2.40 28.22
CA VAL A 384 31.94 -3.10 29.38
C VAL A 384 32.53 -4.49 29.53
N ALA A 385 32.70 -5.21 28.42
CA ALA A 385 33.12 -6.60 28.44
C ALA A 385 34.64 -6.78 28.58
N GLY A 386 35.44 -5.79 28.17
CA GLY A 386 36.91 -5.87 28.14
C GLY A 386 37.44 -7.05 27.33
N ALA A 387 36.67 -7.49 26.33
CA ALA A 387 36.89 -8.76 25.65
C ALA A 387 37.96 -8.69 24.54
N PHE A 388 38.24 -7.50 24.02
CA PHE A 388 39.15 -7.24 22.90
C PHE A 388 40.29 -6.29 23.30
N THR A 389 41.49 -6.55 22.80
CA THR A 389 42.71 -5.76 23.07
C THR A 389 43.44 -5.39 21.77
N GLY A 390 44.27 -4.34 21.79
CA GLY A 390 45.13 -4.00 20.65
C GLY A 390 46.23 -5.05 20.42
N THR A 391 46.72 -5.18 19.19
CA THR A 391 47.69 -6.22 18.75
C THR A 391 49.00 -6.27 19.54
N ASP A 392 49.39 -5.17 20.20
CA ASP A 392 50.62 -5.07 21.00
C ASP A 392 50.38 -4.75 22.49
N GLY A 393 49.13 -4.86 22.97
CA GLY A 393 48.74 -4.36 24.30
C GLY A 393 48.75 -2.82 24.42
N ASN A 394 49.05 -2.12 23.32
CA ASN A 394 49.00 -0.67 23.21
C ASN A 394 47.57 -0.17 23.01
N ALA A 395 47.33 1.11 23.37
CA ALA A 395 46.07 1.79 23.07
C ALA A 395 45.82 1.81 21.55
N ILE A 396 44.58 1.53 21.15
CA ILE A 396 44.18 1.44 19.75
C ILE A 396 44.25 2.84 19.13
N SER A 397 45.24 3.10 18.28
CA SER A 397 45.30 4.35 17.51
C SER A 397 44.18 4.40 16.49
N ASN A 398 43.37 5.46 16.51
CA ASN A 398 42.19 5.66 15.65
C ASN A 398 41.14 4.54 15.77
N PRO A 399 40.34 4.53 16.85
CA PRO A 399 39.41 3.44 17.16
C PRO A 399 38.39 3.19 16.06
N PHE A 400 37.92 4.22 15.35
CA PHE A 400 36.94 4.05 14.27
C PHE A 400 37.45 3.10 13.16
N PHE A 401 38.61 3.41 12.58
CA PHE A 401 39.17 2.59 11.51
C PHE A 401 39.68 1.24 12.01
N ALA A 402 40.17 1.16 13.25
CA ALA A 402 40.59 -0.09 13.84
C ALA A 402 39.43 -1.09 13.94
N TRP A 403 38.29 -0.67 14.48
CA TRP A 403 37.09 -1.52 14.60
C TRP A 403 36.46 -1.86 13.25
N LEU A 404 36.45 -0.90 12.32
CA LEU A 404 35.99 -1.14 10.95
C LEU A 404 36.89 -2.14 10.20
N SER A 405 38.21 -2.02 10.34
CA SER A 405 39.18 -2.92 9.70
C SER A 405 39.13 -4.34 10.29
N PHE A 406 39.00 -4.45 11.62
CA PHE A 406 38.82 -5.73 12.31
C PHE A 406 37.57 -6.45 11.80
N PHE A 407 36.41 -5.80 11.89
CA PHE A 407 35.16 -6.42 11.45
C PHE A 407 35.11 -6.63 9.93
N GLY A 408 35.69 -5.72 9.14
CA GLY A 408 35.86 -5.89 7.70
C GLY A 408 36.70 -7.12 7.34
N GLY A 409 37.77 -7.39 8.10
CA GLY A 409 38.55 -8.63 7.98
C GLY A 409 37.74 -9.87 8.35
N GLU A 410 36.99 -9.82 9.46
CA GLU A 410 36.11 -10.92 9.89
C GLU A 410 34.96 -11.21 8.92
N LEU A 411 34.45 -10.18 8.23
CA LEU A 411 33.48 -10.31 7.14
C LEU A 411 34.11 -10.79 5.83
N ALA A 412 35.36 -10.40 5.52
CA ALA A 412 36.05 -10.86 4.32
C ALA A 412 36.33 -12.38 4.37
N LYS A 413 36.60 -12.91 5.58
CA LYS A 413 36.61 -14.35 5.88
C LYS A 413 35.24 -15.02 5.66
N ALA A 414 34.17 -14.23 5.55
CA ALA A 414 32.78 -14.69 5.54
C ALA A 414 32.10 -14.67 4.18
N VAL A 415 32.79 -14.31 3.09
CA VAL A 415 32.17 -14.24 1.76
C VAL A 415 31.38 -15.53 1.50
N PRO A 416 30.05 -15.46 1.30
CA PRO A 416 29.08 -16.44 1.81
C PRO A 416 29.07 -17.85 1.19
N PHE A 417 30.11 -18.25 0.46
CA PHE A 417 30.15 -19.53 -0.23
C PHE A 417 31.46 -20.30 -0.11
N VAL A 418 32.57 -19.61 0.21
CA VAL A 418 33.89 -20.24 0.27
C VAL A 418 34.71 -19.49 1.31
N ASP A 419 35.23 -20.18 2.32
CA ASP A 419 36.26 -19.64 3.22
C ASP A 419 37.59 -19.53 2.46
N TRP A 420 37.58 -18.67 1.45
CA TRP A 420 38.71 -18.45 0.55
C TRP A 420 39.88 -17.88 1.32
N TRP A 421 39.60 -17.17 2.41
CA TRP A 421 40.60 -16.57 3.28
C TRP A 421 41.52 -17.62 3.89
N GLU A 422 40.94 -18.68 4.47
CA GLU A 422 41.72 -19.81 5.01
C GLU A 422 42.34 -20.64 3.88
N ILE A 423 41.61 -20.89 2.78
CA ILE A 423 42.12 -21.67 1.63
C ILE A 423 43.36 -21.04 1.00
N TYR A 424 43.40 -19.70 0.89
CA TYR A 424 44.51 -18.97 0.29
C TYR A 424 45.53 -18.45 1.32
N ASN A 425 45.40 -18.80 2.61
CA ASN A 425 46.28 -18.35 3.70
C ASN A 425 46.52 -16.83 3.71
N VAL A 426 45.47 -16.04 3.54
CA VAL A 426 45.56 -14.58 3.57
C VAL A 426 45.76 -14.13 5.02
N ASN A 427 46.92 -13.56 5.35
CA ASN A 427 47.16 -12.94 6.65
C ASN A 427 47.06 -11.42 6.50
N ILE A 428 46.06 -10.82 7.16
CA ILE A 428 45.97 -9.37 7.36
C ILE A 428 46.17 -9.10 8.83
N ASP A 429 47.16 -8.27 9.15
CA ASP A 429 47.39 -7.77 10.50
C ASP A 429 46.25 -6.82 10.88
N THR A 430 45.24 -7.33 11.58
CA THR A 430 44.16 -6.49 12.13
C THR A 430 44.61 -5.89 13.47
N PRO A 431 44.36 -4.59 13.72
CA PRO A 431 44.85 -3.89 14.92
C PRO A 431 44.20 -4.33 16.25
N ILE A 432 43.26 -5.29 16.22
CA ILE A 432 42.47 -5.76 17.36
C ILE A 432 42.58 -7.29 17.43
N ILE A 433 42.81 -7.81 18.64
CA ILE A 433 42.85 -9.24 18.99
C ILE A 433 41.66 -9.57 19.91
N GLY A 434 40.99 -10.69 19.63
CA GLY A 434 39.79 -11.16 20.34
C GLY A 434 39.89 -12.62 20.80
N ASP A 435 40.94 -12.98 21.54
CA ASP A 435 41.20 -14.37 21.94
C ASP A 435 40.34 -14.84 23.13
N ALA A 436 39.76 -13.90 23.88
CA ALA A 436 38.88 -14.23 24.99
C ALA A 436 37.62 -14.99 24.50
N PRO A 437 37.10 -15.98 25.26
CA PRO A 437 35.88 -16.71 24.87
C PRO A 437 34.69 -15.78 24.57
N VAL A 438 34.55 -14.70 25.32
CA VAL A 438 33.51 -13.69 25.11
C VAL A 438 33.71 -12.95 23.78
N ALA A 439 34.95 -12.59 23.42
CA ALA A 439 35.25 -11.95 22.13
C ALA A 439 34.94 -12.88 20.95
N LYS A 440 35.27 -14.17 21.07
CA LYS A 440 34.89 -15.19 20.07
C LYS A 440 33.38 -15.27 19.90
N HIS A 441 32.60 -15.30 20.99
CA HIS A 441 31.14 -15.34 20.93
C HIS A 441 30.52 -14.06 20.36
N LEU A 442 31.05 -12.87 20.72
CA LEU A 442 30.58 -11.59 20.20
C LEU A 442 30.87 -11.46 18.70
N THR A 443 32.06 -11.87 18.27
CA THR A 443 32.46 -11.87 16.84
C THR A 443 31.59 -12.84 16.04
N PHE A 444 31.36 -14.05 16.56
CA PHE A 444 30.46 -15.03 15.96
C PHE A 444 29.02 -14.49 15.84
N ALA A 445 28.47 -13.91 16.91
CA ALA A 445 27.11 -13.38 16.91
C ALA A 445 26.94 -12.19 15.93
N ALA A 446 27.91 -11.28 15.90
CA ALA A 446 27.94 -10.15 14.98
C ALA A 446 27.97 -10.62 13.51
N ARG A 447 28.80 -11.62 13.20
CA ARG A 447 28.88 -12.22 11.88
C ARG A 447 27.60 -12.94 11.49
N ALA A 448 27.09 -13.83 12.35
CA ALA A 448 25.85 -14.55 12.10
C ALA A 448 24.66 -13.59 11.84
N MET A 449 24.58 -12.48 12.59
CA MET A 449 23.54 -11.46 12.37
C MET A 449 23.65 -10.81 10.98
N VAL A 450 24.84 -10.33 10.60
CA VAL A 450 25.03 -9.65 9.31
C VAL A 450 24.82 -10.63 8.15
N ASP A 451 25.39 -11.83 8.25
CA ASP A 451 25.28 -12.86 7.22
C ASP A 451 23.82 -13.27 6.99
N LEU A 452 23.06 -13.52 8.06
CA LEU A 452 21.64 -13.88 7.96
C LEU A 452 20.81 -12.76 7.31
N VAL A 453 21.05 -11.51 7.69
CA VAL A 453 20.31 -10.36 7.16
C VAL A 453 20.64 -10.15 5.67
N ILE A 454 21.92 -10.18 5.30
CA ILE A 454 22.35 -10.03 3.91
C ILE A 454 21.83 -11.18 3.06
N MET A 455 21.94 -12.42 3.54
CA MET A 455 21.45 -13.60 2.83
C MET A 455 19.94 -13.52 2.61
N ALA A 456 19.17 -13.14 3.64
CA ALA A 456 17.73 -12.95 3.53
C ALA A 456 17.38 -11.87 2.49
N ALA A 457 18.04 -10.71 2.56
CA ALA A 457 17.83 -9.62 1.62
C ALA A 457 18.19 -10.01 0.18
N LEU A 458 19.29 -10.76 -0.02
CA LEU A 458 19.72 -11.24 -1.33
C LEU A 458 18.74 -12.27 -1.90
N LEU A 459 18.32 -13.26 -1.11
CA LEU A 459 17.34 -14.27 -1.52
C LEU A 459 16.01 -13.61 -1.89
N GLN A 460 15.57 -12.63 -1.11
CA GLN A 460 14.36 -11.86 -1.40
C GLN A 460 14.51 -11.06 -2.70
N ALA A 461 15.63 -10.36 -2.89
CA ALA A 461 15.90 -9.61 -4.12
C ALA A 461 15.96 -10.51 -5.36
N ILE A 462 16.58 -11.69 -5.26
CA ILE A 462 16.61 -12.70 -6.33
C ILE A 462 15.20 -13.23 -6.60
N GLY A 463 14.42 -13.52 -5.55
CA GLY A 463 13.04 -13.97 -5.67
C GLY A 463 12.16 -12.97 -6.42
N ILE A 464 12.27 -11.69 -6.10
CA ILE A 464 11.57 -10.60 -6.80
C ILE A 464 12.00 -10.54 -8.27
N TRP A 465 13.30 -10.63 -8.55
CA TRP A 465 13.81 -10.61 -9.92
C TRP A 465 13.31 -11.81 -10.74
N GLN A 466 13.32 -13.01 -10.16
CA GLN A 466 12.81 -14.21 -10.81
C GLN A 466 11.29 -14.12 -11.07
N ARG A 467 10.53 -13.60 -10.10
CA ARG A 467 9.07 -13.42 -10.20
C ARG A 467 8.70 -12.41 -11.28
N SER A 468 9.31 -11.23 -11.28
CA SER A 468 9.09 -10.21 -12.30
C SER A 468 9.45 -10.73 -13.70
N ARG A 469 10.57 -11.44 -13.85
CA ARG A 469 10.96 -12.09 -15.11
C ARG A 469 9.99 -13.20 -15.53
N ALA A 470 9.46 -13.96 -14.57
CA ALA A 470 8.46 -14.98 -14.86
C ALA A 470 7.15 -14.36 -15.33
N GLN A 471 6.67 -13.29 -14.66
CA GLN A 471 5.48 -12.55 -15.10
C GLN A 471 5.65 -11.94 -16.48
N ASP A 472 6.80 -11.31 -16.78
CA ASP A 472 7.10 -10.81 -18.12
C ASP A 472 7.01 -11.91 -19.18
N ARG A 473 7.58 -13.09 -18.89
CA ARG A 473 7.50 -14.25 -19.79
C ARG A 473 6.09 -14.79 -19.95
N LEU A 474 5.32 -14.85 -18.86
CA LEU A 474 3.94 -15.32 -18.88
C LEU A 474 3.05 -14.36 -19.67
N TYR A 475 3.27 -13.04 -19.54
CA TYR A 475 2.59 -12.04 -20.34
C TYR A 475 3.00 -12.17 -21.79
N ASP A 476 4.29 -12.23 -22.11
CA ASP A 476 4.78 -12.40 -23.48
C ASP A 476 4.34 -13.73 -24.12
N ALA A 477 3.97 -14.74 -23.32
CA ALA A 477 3.42 -16.01 -23.77
C ALA A 477 1.87 -16.01 -23.88
N GLY A 478 1.20 -14.92 -23.55
CA GLY A 478 -0.26 -14.82 -23.56
C GLY A 478 -0.97 -15.38 -22.32
N GLN A 479 -0.27 -15.92 -21.33
CA GLN A 479 -0.90 -16.66 -20.23
C GLN A 479 -1.53 -15.77 -19.15
N VAL A 480 -0.94 -14.61 -18.89
CA VAL A 480 -1.45 -13.63 -17.90
C VAL A 480 -1.78 -12.31 -18.60
N ASP A 481 -2.81 -11.61 -18.15
CA ASP A 481 -3.30 -10.34 -18.72
C ASP A 481 -3.12 -9.14 -17.76
N ALA A 482 -2.41 -9.34 -16.65
CA ALA A 482 -2.09 -8.28 -15.70
C ALA A 482 -0.71 -8.50 -15.06
N PHE A 483 -0.02 -7.41 -14.79
CA PHE A 483 1.20 -7.36 -14.00
C PHE A 483 0.89 -7.06 -12.54
N ASP A 484 1.87 -7.31 -11.67
CA ASP A 484 1.83 -6.76 -10.32
C ASP A 484 1.91 -5.21 -10.35
N PRO A 485 1.47 -4.50 -9.29
CA PRO A 485 1.36 -3.04 -9.30
C PRO A 485 2.64 -2.28 -9.70
N PHE A 486 3.82 -2.73 -9.25
CA PHE A 486 5.07 -2.03 -9.55
C PHE A 486 5.57 -2.30 -10.98
N THR A 487 5.45 -3.56 -11.45
CA THR A 487 5.78 -3.90 -12.84
C THR A 487 4.81 -3.25 -13.82
N GLU A 488 3.53 -3.11 -13.43
CA GLU A 488 2.48 -2.47 -14.21
C GLU A 488 2.78 -0.99 -14.46
N GLU A 489 3.11 -0.21 -13.42
CA GLU A 489 3.51 1.19 -13.57
C GLU A 489 4.65 1.34 -14.57
N HIS A 490 5.67 0.48 -14.45
CA HIS A 490 6.83 0.51 -15.31
C HIS A 490 6.53 0.11 -16.75
N PHE A 491 5.67 -0.88 -16.94
CA PHE A 491 5.20 -1.35 -18.24
C PHE A 491 4.54 -0.21 -19.02
N PHE A 492 3.58 0.50 -18.43
CA PHE A 492 2.90 1.62 -19.08
C PHE A 492 3.81 2.84 -19.25
N ARG A 493 4.56 3.23 -18.20
CA ARG A 493 5.50 4.38 -18.26
C ARG A 493 6.56 4.20 -19.35
N ARG A 494 7.12 2.99 -19.51
CA ARG A 494 8.06 2.69 -20.60
C ARG A 494 7.39 2.54 -21.96
N GLY A 495 6.13 2.11 -21.97
CA GLY A 495 5.33 1.92 -23.17
C GLY A 495 4.96 3.23 -23.88
N MET A 496 4.85 4.32 -23.11
CA MET A 496 4.43 5.61 -23.62
C MET A 496 5.59 6.57 -23.92
N LYS A 497 5.33 7.58 -24.75
CA LYS A 497 6.22 8.71 -25.03
C LYS A 497 5.41 10.00 -25.12
N LYS A 498 6.03 11.12 -24.78
CA LYS A 498 5.40 12.44 -24.91
C LYS A 498 5.21 12.82 -26.40
N GLY A 499 3.96 13.08 -26.79
CA GLY A 499 3.55 13.55 -28.11
C GLY A 499 3.16 15.03 -28.12
N LYS A 500 2.53 15.49 -29.22
CA LYS A 500 2.05 16.89 -29.37
C LYS A 500 0.73 17.13 -28.62
N ASP A 501 -0.19 16.18 -28.66
CA ASP A 501 -1.55 16.30 -28.12
C ASP A 501 -1.81 15.34 -26.94
N GLY A 502 -0.76 14.77 -26.35
CA GLY A 502 -0.86 13.78 -25.26
C GLY A 502 0.31 12.80 -25.26
N HIS A 503 0.21 11.72 -24.50
CA HIS A 503 1.16 10.61 -24.59
C HIS A 503 0.74 9.64 -25.69
N LEU A 504 1.71 9.21 -26.50
CA LEU A 504 1.51 8.25 -27.57
C LEU A 504 2.21 6.94 -27.23
N PRO A 505 1.65 5.79 -27.61
CA PRO A 505 2.34 4.52 -27.49
C PRO A 505 3.62 4.50 -28.33
N ARG A 506 4.61 3.75 -27.87
CA ARG A 506 5.80 3.40 -28.65
C ARG A 506 5.48 2.19 -29.52
N LYS A 507 6.04 2.13 -30.73
CA LYS A 507 5.87 0.96 -31.63
C LYS A 507 6.16 -0.39 -30.96
N LYS A 508 7.24 -0.47 -30.17
CA LYS A 508 7.58 -1.69 -29.43
C LYS A 508 6.53 -2.10 -28.40
N PHE A 509 5.76 -1.15 -27.87
CA PHE A 509 4.68 -1.40 -26.93
C PHE A 509 3.48 -2.00 -27.67
N GLU A 510 3.07 -1.37 -28.77
CA GLU A 510 2.02 -1.87 -29.68
C GLU A 510 2.34 -3.29 -30.16
N GLU A 511 3.53 -3.50 -30.74
CA GLU A 511 4.00 -4.80 -31.23
C GLU A 511 3.98 -5.89 -30.13
N ARG A 512 4.32 -5.52 -28.88
CA ARG A 512 4.30 -6.46 -27.74
C ARG A 512 2.87 -6.87 -27.40
N ILE A 513 1.93 -5.94 -27.42
CA ILE A 513 0.51 -6.18 -27.09
C ILE A 513 -0.18 -6.97 -28.22
N GLU A 514 0.08 -6.62 -29.48
CA GLU A 514 -0.45 -7.37 -30.62
C GLU A 514 0.01 -8.83 -30.58
N LYS A 515 1.31 -9.06 -30.36
CA LYS A 515 1.86 -10.40 -30.20
C LYS A 515 1.25 -11.15 -29.01
N HIS A 516 1.03 -10.45 -27.90
CA HIS A 516 0.36 -11.00 -26.72
C HIS A 516 -1.06 -11.49 -27.05
N LEU A 517 -1.83 -10.68 -27.79
CA LEU A 517 -3.19 -11.01 -28.23
C LEU A 517 -3.22 -12.20 -29.20
N GLU A 518 -2.28 -12.29 -30.14
CA GLU A 518 -2.15 -13.43 -31.03
C GLU A 518 -1.94 -14.73 -30.25
N LEU A 519 -1.04 -14.72 -29.28
CA LEU A 519 -0.76 -15.89 -28.44
C LEU A 519 -1.94 -16.25 -27.53
N ARG A 520 -2.65 -15.25 -26.97
CA ARG A 520 -3.89 -15.49 -26.21
C ARG A 520 -4.95 -16.16 -27.05
N ARG A 521 -5.12 -15.72 -28.30
CA ARG A 521 -6.05 -16.32 -29.25
C ARG A 521 -5.69 -17.78 -29.50
N ASP A 522 -4.41 -18.08 -29.70
CA ASP A 522 -3.93 -19.44 -29.94
C ASP A 522 -4.13 -20.36 -28.71
N LEU A 523 -4.12 -19.78 -27.50
CA LEU A 523 -4.43 -20.47 -26.24
C LEU A 523 -5.93 -20.58 -25.93
N GLY A 524 -6.81 -19.98 -26.73
CA GLY A 524 -8.25 -19.94 -26.47
C GLY A 524 -8.66 -19.08 -25.27
N LEU A 525 -7.80 -18.15 -24.85
CA LEU A 525 -8.06 -17.22 -23.74
C LEU A 525 -8.84 -15.97 -24.22
N PRO A 526 -9.45 -15.19 -23.31
CA PRO A 526 -10.13 -13.95 -23.66
C PRO A 526 -9.22 -12.99 -24.44
N LYS A 527 -9.76 -12.38 -25.50
CA LYS A 527 -9.04 -11.47 -26.42
C LYS A 527 -8.82 -10.06 -25.85
N ASN A 528 -8.65 -9.95 -24.55
CA ASN A 528 -8.34 -8.68 -23.90
C ASN A 528 -6.82 -8.54 -23.82
N PRO A 529 -6.23 -7.41 -24.26
CA PRO A 529 -4.80 -7.16 -24.17
C PRO A 529 -4.31 -6.98 -22.73
N TYR A 530 -5.25 -6.66 -21.85
CA TYR A 530 -5.00 -6.42 -20.45
C TYR A 530 -6.29 -6.63 -19.64
N ASN A 531 -6.16 -6.88 -18.34
CA ASN A 531 -7.29 -7.08 -17.46
C ASN A 531 -8.15 -5.79 -17.36
N PRO A 532 -9.47 -5.85 -17.66
CA PRO A 532 -10.32 -4.65 -17.69
C PRO A 532 -10.47 -3.95 -16.33
N PHE A 533 -10.47 -4.70 -15.23
CA PHE A 533 -10.57 -4.14 -13.89
C PHE A 533 -9.31 -3.33 -13.56
N ARG A 534 -8.12 -3.87 -13.86
CA ARG A 534 -6.84 -3.18 -13.71
C ARG A 534 -6.78 -1.90 -14.54
N LEU A 535 -7.22 -1.95 -15.81
CA LEU A 535 -7.26 -0.76 -16.66
C LEU A 535 -8.14 0.34 -16.04
N GLY A 536 -9.27 -0.03 -15.43
CA GLY A 536 -10.15 0.90 -14.71
C GLY A 536 -9.47 1.58 -13.52
N GLU A 537 -8.64 0.85 -12.75
CA GLU A 537 -7.82 1.45 -11.69
C GLU A 537 -6.74 2.39 -12.27
N LEU A 538 -6.07 1.98 -13.34
CA LEU A 538 -4.98 2.73 -13.98
C LEU A 538 -5.43 4.05 -14.63
N LEU A 539 -6.68 4.13 -15.10
CA LEU A 539 -7.25 5.39 -15.59
C LEU A 539 -7.23 6.52 -14.54
N ARG A 540 -7.29 6.16 -13.26
CA ARG A 540 -7.28 7.10 -12.13
C ARG A 540 -5.87 7.37 -11.59
N HIS A 541 -4.85 6.78 -12.20
CA HIS A 541 -3.47 6.89 -11.77
C HIS A 541 -2.96 8.35 -11.89
N PRO A 542 -2.18 8.86 -10.91
CA PRO A 542 -1.70 10.25 -10.92
C PRO A 542 -0.71 10.57 -12.04
N ASP A 543 0.07 9.56 -12.47
CA ASP A 543 1.00 9.69 -13.58
C ASP A 543 0.26 9.63 -14.92
N LYS A 544 0.31 10.73 -15.67
CA LYS A 544 -0.36 10.87 -16.97
C LYS A 544 0.14 9.86 -18.00
N GLU A 545 1.41 9.46 -17.95
CA GLU A 545 1.92 8.45 -18.89
C GLU A 545 1.20 7.11 -18.69
N ILE A 546 0.85 6.77 -17.45
CA ILE A 546 0.17 5.54 -17.11
C ILE A 546 -1.32 5.63 -17.43
N SER A 547 -1.99 6.72 -17.03
CA SER A 547 -3.42 6.91 -17.30
C SER A 547 -3.72 6.97 -18.80
N ASP A 548 -2.89 7.71 -19.57
CA ASP A 548 -3.06 7.84 -21.02
C ASP A 548 -2.76 6.50 -21.72
N GLY A 549 -1.83 5.70 -21.19
CA GLY A 549 -1.54 4.36 -21.70
C GLY A 549 -2.69 3.38 -21.48
N ALA A 550 -3.33 3.43 -20.31
CA ALA A 550 -4.55 2.65 -20.04
C ALA A 550 -5.72 3.11 -20.91
N LEU A 551 -5.92 4.43 -21.07
CA LEU A 551 -6.94 5.00 -21.94
C LEU A 551 -6.75 4.56 -23.40
N TRP A 552 -5.52 4.64 -23.90
CA TRP A 552 -5.19 4.19 -25.25
C TRP A 552 -5.53 2.70 -25.46
N MET A 553 -5.24 1.83 -24.49
CA MET A 553 -5.62 0.41 -24.59
C MET A 553 -7.14 0.22 -24.64
N LEU A 554 -7.90 0.94 -23.82
CA LEU A 554 -9.36 0.85 -23.80
C LEU A 554 -9.97 1.30 -25.13
N GLU A 555 -9.49 2.42 -25.67
CA GLU A 555 -9.97 2.99 -26.93
C GLU A 555 -9.55 2.12 -28.13
N HIS A 556 -8.29 1.72 -28.21
CA HIS A 556 -7.74 0.98 -29.35
C HIS A 556 -8.31 -0.44 -29.46
N PHE A 557 -8.49 -1.13 -28.34
CA PHE A 557 -8.99 -2.51 -28.32
C PHE A 557 -10.48 -2.62 -27.94
N ASN A 558 -11.18 -1.48 -27.81
CA ASN A 558 -12.61 -1.40 -27.52
C ASN A 558 -13.02 -2.22 -26.27
N ILE A 559 -12.33 -2.04 -25.15
CA ILE A 559 -12.58 -2.76 -23.88
C ILE A 559 -13.49 -1.93 -22.96
N LEU A 560 -14.41 -2.55 -22.24
CA LEU A 560 -15.15 -1.89 -21.14
C LEU A 560 -14.37 -2.00 -19.84
N ALA A 561 -14.18 -0.90 -19.12
CA ALA A 561 -13.51 -0.90 -17.82
C ALA A 561 -14.23 -0.04 -16.78
N GLY A 562 -13.94 -0.28 -15.50
CA GLY A 562 -14.54 0.44 -14.38
C GLY A 562 -15.75 -0.26 -13.78
N THR A 563 -16.58 0.51 -13.05
CA THR A 563 -17.81 -0.02 -12.43
C THR A 563 -18.83 -0.43 -13.49
N PRO A 564 -19.81 -1.29 -13.19
CA PRO A 564 -20.85 -1.66 -14.16
C PRO A 564 -21.57 -0.45 -14.79
N LEU A 565 -21.77 0.64 -14.04
CA LEU A 565 -22.34 1.88 -14.57
C LEU A 565 -21.37 2.62 -15.52
N ASP A 566 -20.07 2.66 -15.19
CA ASP A 566 -19.05 3.21 -16.10
C ASP A 566 -19.00 2.40 -17.41
N GLN A 567 -19.13 1.08 -17.32
CA GLN A 567 -19.17 0.18 -18.47
C GLN A 567 -20.44 0.36 -19.30
N LEU A 568 -21.60 0.64 -18.67
CA LEU A 568 -22.85 0.97 -19.35
C LEU A 568 -22.72 2.25 -20.19
N MET A 569 -22.16 3.30 -19.60
CA MET A 569 -21.86 4.54 -20.32
C MET A 569 -20.93 4.26 -21.52
N GLN A 570 -19.80 3.58 -21.30
CA GLN A 570 -18.84 3.25 -22.36
C GLN A 570 -19.47 2.43 -23.48
N LEU A 571 -20.23 1.38 -23.15
CA LEU A 571 -20.87 0.52 -24.14
C LEU A 571 -21.90 1.30 -24.96
N SER A 572 -22.71 2.16 -24.32
CA SER A 572 -23.70 2.97 -25.01
C SER A 572 -23.06 3.95 -26.00
N GLN A 573 -21.96 4.61 -25.62
CA GLN A 573 -21.21 5.53 -26.48
C GLN A 573 -20.52 4.79 -27.63
N GLN A 574 -19.96 3.61 -27.36
CA GLN A 574 -19.35 2.74 -28.38
C GLN A 574 -20.38 2.28 -29.40
N TRP A 575 -21.56 1.83 -28.95
CA TRP A 575 -22.64 1.43 -29.85
C TRP A 575 -23.19 2.60 -30.65
N TYR A 576 -23.43 3.75 -30.01
CA TYR A 576 -23.92 4.95 -30.68
C TYR A 576 -22.96 5.43 -31.78
N SER A 577 -21.66 5.50 -31.45
CA SER A 577 -20.63 5.91 -32.39
C SER A 577 -20.48 4.94 -33.56
N ALA A 578 -20.40 3.64 -33.29
CA ALA A 578 -20.33 2.61 -34.32
C ALA A 578 -21.56 2.63 -35.24
N TRP A 579 -22.75 2.88 -34.68
CA TRP A 579 -24.00 2.87 -35.42
C TRP A 579 -24.15 4.06 -36.36
N TYR A 580 -23.87 5.28 -35.89
CA TYR A 580 -24.15 6.51 -36.64
C TYR A 580 -22.94 7.13 -37.33
N PHE A 581 -21.75 7.04 -36.75
CA PHE A 581 -20.55 7.70 -37.27
C PHE A 581 -19.55 6.72 -37.90
N GLY A 582 -19.57 5.46 -37.46
CA GLY A 582 -18.58 4.45 -37.86
C GLY A 582 -17.23 4.68 -37.18
N THR A 583 -16.21 3.96 -37.63
CA THR A 583 -14.82 4.10 -37.17
C THR A 583 -13.94 4.58 -38.32
N ALA A 584 -12.68 4.92 -38.05
CA ALA A 584 -11.71 5.25 -39.10
C ALA A 584 -11.52 4.13 -40.13
N GLU A 585 -11.86 2.89 -39.77
CA GLU A 585 -11.66 1.68 -40.58
C GLU A 585 -12.97 1.12 -41.18
N SER A 586 -14.13 1.57 -40.71
CA SER A 586 -15.44 1.01 -41.11
C SER A 586 -16.51 2.09 -41.18
N PRO A 587 -17.32 2.17 -42.26
CA PRO A 587 -18.43 3.12 -42.33
C PRO A 587 -19.49 2.83 -41.27
N ALA A 588 -20.29 3.85 -40.94
CA ALA A 588 -21.40 3.74 -39.97
C ALA A 588 -22.31 2.55 -40.26
N ILE A 589 -22.61 1.73 -39.25
CA ILE A 589 -23.38 0.49 -39.42
C ILE A 589 -24.79 0.77 -39.94
N SER A 590 -25.40 1.91 -39.58
CA SER A 590 -26.68 2.35 -40.11
C SER A 590 -26.71 2.49 -41.64
N THR A 591 -25.56 2.77 -42.27
CA THR A 591 -25.41 2.90 -43.72
C THR A 591 -25.12 1.57 -44.43
N GLN A 592 -24.84 0.52 -43.65
CA GLN A 592 -24.49 -0.82 -44.15
C GLN A 592 -25.74 -1.66 -44.44
N HIS A 593 -25.55 -2.79 -45.14
CA HIS A 593 -26.65 -3.67 -45.51
C HIS A 593 -27.24 -4.40 -44.28
N GLU A 594 -28.53 -4.75 -44.31
CA GLU A 594 -29.24 -5.33 -43.16
C GLU A 594 -28.58 -6.61 -42.61
N ILE A 595 -27.92 -7.39 -43.47
CA ILE A 595 -27.18 -8.59 -43.09
C ILE A 595 -25.97 -8.24 -42.19
N GLU A 596 -25.23 -7.19 -42.54
CA GLU A 596 -24.06 -6.72 -41.80
C GLU A 596 -24.48 -6.13 -40.45
N GLN A 597 -25.58 -5.37 -40.44
CA GLN A 597 -26.18 -4.86 -39.20
C GLN A 597 -26.58 -5.98 -38.24
N LYS A 598 -27.14 -7.09 -38.75
CA LYS A 598 -27.49 -8.28 -37.95
C LYS A 598 -26.24 -9.00 -37.44
N ALA A 599 -25.21 -9.13 -38.28
CA ALA A 599 -23.96 -9.77 -37.89
C ALA A 599 -23.26 -9.00 -36.76
N TRP A 600 -23.19 -7.66 -36.86
CA TRP A 600 -22.64 -6.81 -35.82
C TRP A 600 -23.42 -6.93 -34.50
N ARG A 601 -24.76 -6.83 -34.57
CA ARG A 601 -25.63 -7.00 -33.39
C ARG A 601 -25.40 -8.34 -32.69
N ARG A 602 -25.26 -9.44 -33.42
CA ARG A 602 -24.97 -10.75 -32.83
C ARG A 602 -23.63 -10.82 -32.12
N PHE A 603 -22.62 -10.12 -32.64
CA PHE A 603 -21.30 -10.06 -32.02
C PHE A 603 -21.34 -9.30 -30.69
N GLU A 604 -22.03 -8.16 -30.65
CA GLU A 604 -22.14 -7.31 -29.47
C GLU A 604 -23.15 -7.82 -28.42
N LYS A 605 -24.03 -8.75 -28.81
CA LYS A 605 -25.07 -9.32 -27.93
C LYS A 605 -24.52 -9.81 -26.60
N LEU A 606 -23.49 -10.66 -26.63
CA LEU A 606 -22.95 -11.30 -25.43
C LEU A 606 -22.41 -10.27 -24.44
N ARG A 607 -21.83 -9.18 -24.97
CA ARG A 607 -21.26 -8.09 -24.17
C ARG A 607 -22.34 -7.31 -23.44
N LEU A 608 -23.44 -6.98 -24.12
CA LEU A 608 -24.60 -6.34 -23.48
C LEU A 608 -25.24 -7.23 -22.42
N GLU A 609 -25.50 -8.50 -22.73
CA GLU A 609 -26.16 -9.43 -21.80
C GLU A 609 -25.31 -9.68 -20.55
N SER A 610 -23.99 -9.82 -20.71
CA SER A 610 -23.06 -9.96 -19.57
C SER A 610 -23.10 -8.74 -18.66
N LEU A 611 -23.10 -7.53 -19.22
CA LEU A 611 -23.14 -6.30 -18.45
C LEU A 611 -24.48 -6.14 -17.71
N LEU A 612 -25.60 -6.42 -18.39
CA LEU A 612 -26.93 -6.33 -17.77
C LEU A 612 -27.12 -7.36 -16.66
N ALA A 613 -26.60 -8.58 -16.83
CA ALA A 613 -26.63 -9.59 -15.77
C ALA A 613 -25.85 -9.14 -14.53
N GLU A 614 -24.69 -8.50 -14.71
CA GLU A 614 -23.91 -7.95 -13.58
C GLU A 614 -24.62 -6.78 -12.88
N LEU A 615 -25.41 -5.99 -13.62
CA LEU A 615 -26.21 -4.89 -13.07
C LEU A 615 -27.44 -5.38 -12.28
N VAL A 616 -28.02 -6.53 -12.65
CA VAL A 616 -29.24 -7.11 -12.03
C VAL A 616 -28.94 -7.99 -10.82
N ASP A 617 -27.72 -8.52 -10.69
CA ASP A 617 -27.32 -9.53 -9.69
C ASP A 617 -27.80 -9.23 -8.24
N ASP A 618 -28.59 -10.17 -7.68
CA ASP A 618 -29.40 -10.03 -6.45
C ASP A 618 -28.56 -9.75 -5.18
N GLU A 619 -27.28 -10.12 -5.13
CA GLU A 619 -26.40 -9.79 -3.99
C GLU A 619 -26.05 -8.29 -3.92
N LYS A 620 -26.39 -7.50 -4.95
CA LYS A 620 -26.02 -6.09 -5.12
C LYS A 620 -27.21 -5.18 -5.50
N GLU A 621 -28.38 -5.38 -4.90
CA GLU A 621 -29.59 -4.52 -5.04
C GLU A 621 -29.32 -3.00 -4.93
N LEU A 622 -28.19 -2.60 -4.33
CA LEU A 622 -27.73 -1.21 -4.24
C LEU A 622 -27.42 -0.53 -5.60
N ILE A 623 -27.09 -1.28 -6.66
CA ILE A 623 -26.63 -0.68 -7.93
C ILE A 623 -27.78 -0.04 -8.69
N ALA A 624 -28.89 -0.77 -8.92
CA ALA A 624 -30.07 -0.23 -9.59
C ALA A 624 -30.64 0.99 -8.84
N TYR A 625 -30.62 0.94 -7.50
CA TYR A 625 -31.05 2.06 -6.66
C TYR A 625 -30.19 3.33 -6.81
N SER A 626 -28.93 3.18 -7.24
CA SER A 626 -27.98 4.28 -7.42
C SER A 626 -27.99 4.91 -8.82
N MET A 627 -28.77 4.37 -9.76
CA MET A 627 -28.83 4.87 -11.15
C MET A 627 -29.34 6.31 -11.23
N LYS A 628 -28.61 7.13 -11.97
CA LYS A 628 -28.97 8.53 -12.26
C LYS A 628 -29.68 8.63 -13.60
N ARG A 629 -30.20 9.83 -13.89
CA ARG A 629 -30.82 10.17 -15.17
C ARG A 629 -29.95 9.78 -16.37
N ASP A 630 -28.65 10.08 -16.32
CA ASP A 630 -27.73 9.80 -17.42
C ASP A 630 -27.55 8.29 -17.65
N ASP A 631 -27.45 7.49 -16.58
CA ASP A 631 -27.34 6.03 -16.65
C ASP A 631 -28.58 5.42 -17.32
N ILE A 632 -29.76 5.94 -17.00
CA ILE A 632 -31.03 5.54 -17.61
C ILE A 632 -31.06 5.91 -19.10
N ALA A 633 -30.53 7.08 -19.48
CA ALA A 633 -30.41 7.48 -20.88
C ALA A 633 -29.45 6.57 -21.67
N HIS A 634 -28.33 6.15 -21.06
CA HIS A 634 -27.40 5.18 -21.66
C HIS A 634 -28.06 3.81 -21.87
N LEU A 635 -28.83 3.33 -20.89
CA LEU A 635 -29.62 2.10 -21.02
C LEU A 635 -30.65 2.20 -22.16
N MET A 636 -31.36 3.34 -22.24
CA MET A 636 -32.34 3.60 -23.30
C MET A 636 -31.71 3.63 -24.69
N THR A 637 -30.51 4.20 -24.82
CA THR A 637 -29.74 4.20 -26.07
C THR A 637 -29.44 2.76 -26.53
N LEU A 638 -29.01 1.89 -25.61
CA LEU A 638 -28.71 0.49 -25.90
C LEU A 638 -29.97 -0.31 -26.28
N VAL A 639 -31.09 -0.08 -25.58
CA VAL A 639 -32.38 -0.68 -25.93
C VAL A 639 -32.82 -0.25 -27.33
N ALA A 640 -32.70 1.04 -27.66
CA ALA A 640 -33.08 1.56 -28.96
C ALA A 640 -32.24 0.98 -30.11
N LEU A 641 -30.91 0.89 -29.92
CA LEU A 641 -29.99 0.32 -30.90
C LEU A 641 -30.13 -1.21 -31.04
N SER A 642 -30.53 -1.92 -29.97
CA SER A 642 -30.85 -3.35 -30.05
C SER A 642 -32.03 -3.63 -30.99
N GLY A 643 -32.99 -2.70 -31.05
CA GLY A 643 -34.16 -2.75 -31.91
C GLY A 643 -35.11 -3.92 -31.61
N SER A 644 -35.88 -4.36 -32.62
CA SER A 644 -36.85 -5.46 -32.50
C SER A 644 -36.25 -6.87 -32.70
N ALA A 645 -34.93 -6.99 -32.72
CA ALA A 645 -34.24 -8.25 -32.98
C ALA A 645 -34.61 -9.31 -31.93
N VAL A 646 -35.04 -10.49 -32.39
CA VAL A 646 -35.49 -11.59 -31.50
C VAL A 646 -34.37 -12.06 -30.58
N GLU A 647 -33.12 -12.02 -31.07
CA GLU A 647 -31.95 -12.43 -30.32
C GLU A 647 -31.64 -11.56 -29.09
N PHE A 648 -32.14 -10.33 -29.03
CA PHE A 648 -32.00 -9.39 -27.89
C PHE A 648 -33.20 -9.40 -26.94
N HIS A 649 -34.05 -10.43 -27.00
CA HIS A 649 -35.19 -10.51 -26.08
C HIS A 649 -34.73 -10.53 -24.63
N PHE A 650 -33.76 -11.38 -24.28
CA PHE A 650 -33.28 -11.51 -22.90
C PHE A 650 -32.67 -10.21 -22.36
N ALA A 651 -31.75 -9.59 -23.11
CA ALA A 651 -31.21 -8.26 -22.76
C ALA A 651 -32.31 -7.23 -22.47
N ARG A 652 -33.36 -7.19 -23.30
CA ARG A 652 -34.49 -6.26 -23.09
C ARG A 652 -35.29 -6.56 -21.83
N VAL A 653 -35.46 -7.83 -21.44
CA VAL A 653 -36.10 -8.19 -20.16
C VAL A 653 -35.28 -7.63 -19.00
N LEU A 654 -33.96 -7.87 -18.99
CA LEU A 654 -33.07 -7.36 -17.94
C LEU A 654 -33.09 -5.82 -17.86
N CYS A 655 -33.14 -5.12 -19.01
CA CYS A 655 -33.29 -3.66 -19.00
C CYS A 655 -34.57 -3.20 -18.31
N MET A 656 -35.71 -3.87 -18.55
CA MET A 656 -36.99 -3.48 -17.93
C MET A 656 -36.99 -3.78 -16.43
N GLU A 657 -36.34 -4.87 -16.01
CA GLU A 657 -36.14 -5.21 -14.61
C GLU A 657 -35.28 -4.16 -13.90
N LEU A 658 -34.14 -3.77 -14.49
CA LEU A 658 -33.31 -2.68 -13.97
C LEU A 658 -34.09 -1.36 -13.83
N LEU A 659 -34.86 -0.99 -14.84
CA LEU A 659 -35.69 0.22 -14.81
C LEU A 659 -36.78 0.15 -13.75
N SER A 660 -37.34 -1.03 -13.45
CA SER A 660 -38.33 -1.18 -12.38
C SER A 660 -37.77 -1.00 -10.98
N GLN A 661 -36.48 -1.28 -10.79
CA GLN A 661 -35.79 -1.17 -9.50
C GLN A 661 -35.20 0.23 -9.27
N ALA A 662 -35.00 1.02 -10.32
CA ALA A 662 -34.38 2.34 -10.26
C ALA A 662 -35.37 3.41 -9.76
N PRO A 663 -35.19 4.02 -8.58
CA PRO A 663 -36.19 4.93 -7.96
C PRO A 663 -36.36 6.28 -8.68
N HIS A 664 -35.47 6.60 -9.62
CA HIS A 664 -35.47 7.90 -10.29
C HIS A 664 -36.69 8.07 -11.23
N PRO A 665 -37.37 9.24 -11.28
CA PRO A 665 -38.55 9.46 -12.13
C PRO A 665 -38.33 9.19 -13.62
N SER A 666 -37.12 9.44 -14.12
CA SER A 666 -36.76 9.13 -15.52
C SER A 666 -36.90 7.63 -15.84
N ALA A 667 -36.81 6.71 -14.87
CA ALA A 667 -37.00 5.29 -15.12
C ALA A 667 -38.44 4.96 -15.55
N PHE A 668 -39.44 5.62 -14.93
CA PHE A 668 -40.83 5.54 -15.41
C PHE A 668 -40.95 6.05 -16.84
N TRP A 669 -40.38 7.22 -17.15
CA TRP A 669 -40.48 7.79 -18.50
C TRP A 669 -39.78 6.93 -19.55
N ALA A 670 -38.70 6.25 -19.17
CA ALA A 670 -38.03 5.24 -19.99
C ALA A 670 -38.94 4.03 -20.26
N LEU A 671 -39.65 3.51 -19.24
CA LEU A 671 -40.64 2.43 -19.40
C LEU A 671 -41.85 2.89 -20.23
N ALA A 672 -42.35 4.11 -19.99
CA ALA A 672 -43.46 4.70 -20.72
C ALA A 672 -43.12 4.87 -22.22
N ALA A 673 -41.88 5.27 -22.54
CA ALA A 673 -41.41 5.38 -23.92
C ALA A 673 -41.51 4.07 -24.72
N GLN A 674 -41.42 2.91 -24.05
CA GLN A 674 -41.52 1.59 -24.71
C GLN A 674 -42.96 1.19 -25.07
N VAL A 675 -43.95 1.79 -24.41
CA VAL A 675 -45.38 1.43 -24.55
C VAL A 675 -46.27 2.59 -25.02
N CYS A 676 -45.74 3.81 -25.12
CA CYS A 676 -46.48 5.00 -25.51
C CYS A 676 -46.99 4.91 -26.96
N PRO A 677 -48.31 5.04 -27.19
CA PRO A 677 -48.92 5.09 -28.53
C PRO A 677 -48.42 6.23 -29.42
N THR A 678 -48.50 6.04 -30.74
CA THR A 678 -48.14 7.05 -31.75
C THR A 678 -49.29 8.03 -32.09
N GLY A 679 -50.46 7.90 -31.47
CA GLY A 679 -51.61 8.79 -31.73
C GLY A 679 -51.45 10.23 -31.22
N ASP A 680 -52.23 11.16 -31.76
CA ASP A 680 -52.20 12.60 -31.41
C ASP A 680 -52.53 12.85 -29.93
N SER A 681 -53.34 11.98 -29.31
CA SER A 681 -53.71 12.09 -27.89
C SER A 681 -52.55 11.89 -26.91
N PHE A 682 -51.36 11.48 -27.38
CA PHE A 682 -50.18 11.24 -26.55
C PHE A 682 -49.04 12.23 -26.83
N GLU A 683 -49.28 13.30 -27.60
CA GLU A 683 -48.27 14.30 -27.96
C GLU A 683 -47.57 14.90 -26.72
N ASN A 684 -48.32 15.28 -25.69
CA ASN A 684 -47.76 15.81 -24.44
C ASN A 684 -46.81 14.82 -23.74
N TYR A 685 -47.14 13.53 -23.72
CA TYR A 685 -46.27 12.51 -23.12
C TYR A 685 -45.00 12.30 -23.95
N ARG A 686 -45.12 12.34 -25.28
CA ARG A 686 -43.97 12.29 -26.18
C ARG A 686 -43.07 13.50 -25.96
N GLU A 687 -43.60 14.72 -25.85
CA GLU A 687 -42.80 15.91 -25.53
C GLU A 687 -42.00 15.76 -24.23
N VAL A 688 -42.63 15.22 -23.16
CA VAL A 688 -41.93 14.93 -21.90
C VAL A 688 -40.81 13.91 -22.11
N ILE A 689 -41.09 12.79 -22.76
CA ILE A 689 -40.09 11.75 -23.07
C ILE A 689 -38.96 12.32 -23.95
N GLY A 690 -39.29 13.20 -24.90
CA GLY A 690 -38.35 13.88 -25.77
C GLY A 690 -37.47 14.88 -25.02
N SER A 691 -38.03 15.61 -24.06
CA SER A 691 -37.25 16.50 -23.19
C SER A 691 -36.33 15.72 -22.25
N GLU A 692 -36.74 14.50 -21.85
CA GLU A 692 -35.97 13.64 -20.97
C GLU A 692 -34.82 12.94 -21.70
N PHE A 693 -35.05 12.46 -22.94
CA PHE A 693 -34.15 11.54 -23.64
C PHE A 693 -33.93 11.84 -25.13
N GLY A 694 -34.24 13.03 -25.62
CA GLY A 694 -34.34 13.38 -27.05
C GLY A 694 -33.25 12.77 -27.95
N GLU A 695 -31.97 12.92 -27.62
CA GLU A 695 -30.87 12.35 -28.43
C GLU A 695 -30.70 10.82 -28.32
N ALA A 696 -31.14 10.22 -27.21
CA ALA A 696 -31.00 8.79 -26.92
C ALA A 696 -32.15 7.95 -27.50
N VAL A 697 -33.33 8.56 -27.71
CA VAL A 697 -34.56 7.86 -28.10
C VAL A 697 -35.13 8.39 -29.41
N GLN A 698 -34.54 9.42 -30.03
CA GLN A 698 -34.90 9.86 -31.38
C GLN A 698 -33.83 9.44 -32.39
N SER A 699 -34.27 9.00 -33.57
CA SER A 699 -33.37 8.79 -34.70
C SER A 699 -32.93 10.15 -35.27
N PRO A 700 -31.87 10.20 -36.09
CA PRO A 700 -31.48 11.41 -36.84
C PRO A 700 -32.59 11.98 -37.74
N GLU A 701 -33.63 11.18 -38.03
CA GLU A 701 -34.81 11.57 -38.81
C GLU A 701 -35.93 12.17 -37.91
N LEU A 702 -35.65 12.42 -36.62
CA LEU A 702 -36.58 12.95 -35.60
C LEU A 702 -37.80 12.07 -35.29
N ASP A 703 -37.87 10.88 -35.89
CA ASP A 703 -38.76 9.84 -35.42
C ASP A 703 -38.23 9.30 -34.09
N TYR A 704 -39.11 9.12 -33.10
CA TYR A 704 -38.77 8.25 -31.96
C TYR A 704 -38.27 6.94 -32.55
N LEU A 705 -37.11 6.46 -32.08
CA LEU A 705 -36.56 5.13 -32.33
C LEU A 705 -37.67 4.17 -31.92
N ASN A 706 -38.54 3.89 -32.88
CA ASN A 706 -39.77 3.17 -32.68
C ASN A 706 -39.34 1.79 -32.18
N SER A 707 -39.45 1.56 -30.88
CA SER A 707 -39.79 0.24 -30.36
C SER A 707 -41.21 -0.04 -30.86
N ARG A 708 -41.35 -0.26 -32.17
CA ARG A 708 -42.57 -0.75 -32.81
C ARG A 708 -43.03 -1.91 -31.96
N HIS A 709 -44.12 -1.68 -31.23
CA HIS A 709 -45.07 -2.68 -30.78
C HIS A 709 -44.37 -4.02 -30.58
N GLY A 710 -43.52 -4.09 -29.55
CA GLY A 710 -43.00 -5.36 -29.11
C GLY A 710 -44.18 -6.32 -28.98
N ARG A 711 -43.95 -7.59 -29.33
CA ARG A 711 -44.92 -8.68 -29.10
C ARG A 711 -45.63 -8.44 -27.77
N SER A 712 -46.92 -8.73 -27.72
CA SER A 712 -47.78 -8.66 -26.52
C SER A 712 -47.05 -8.82 -25.17
N GLU A 713 -46.17 -9.82 -25.09
CA GLU A 713 -45.30 -10.12 -23.95
C GLU A 713 -44.43 -8.94 -23.45
N MET A 714 -43.82 -8.15 -24.34
CA MET A 714 -42.96 -7.03 -23.96
C MET A 714 -43.76 -5.87 -23.35
N ARG A 715 -44.98 -5.62 -23.84
CA ARG A 715 -45.89 -4.63 -23.25
C ARG A 715 -46.35 -5.07 -21.87
N SER A 716 -46.67 -6.36 -21.71
CA SER A 716 -46.96 -6.97 -20.40
C SER A 716 -45.82 -6.77 -19.40
N LEU A 717 -44.56 -7.00 -19.81
CA LEU A 717 -43.38 -6.75 -18.98
C LEU A 717 -43.25 -5.28 -18.58
N CYS A 718 -43.43 -4.34 -19.51
CA CYS A 718 -43.35 -2.91 -19.19
C CYS A 718 -44.45 -2.48 -18.20
N TYR A 719 -45.68 -2.98 -18.34
CA TYR A 719 -46.76 -2.66 -17.39
C TYR A 719 -46.50 -3.23 -15.99
N ARG A 720 -45.90 -4.42 -15.90
CA ARG A 720 -45.45 -4.98 -14.62
C ARG A 720 -44.30 -4.16 -14.03
N ALA A 721 -43.29 -3.82 -14.83
CA ALA A 721 -42.18 -2.97 -14.41
C ALA A 721 -42.63 -1.59 -13.92
N ILE A 722 -43.63 -0.96 -14.57
CA ILE A 722 -44.23 0.31 -14.11
C ILE A 722 -44.93 0.13 -12.76
N LEU A 723 -45.64 -0.99 -12.56
CA LEU A 723 -46.26 -1.30 -11.28
C LEU A 723 -45.20 -1.52 -10.20
N ASP A 724 -44.14 -2.27 -10.50
CA ASP A 724 -43.06 -2.56 -9.55
C ASP A 724 -42.30 -1.27 -9.18
N HIS A 725 -41.99 -0.43 -10.17
CA HIS A 725 -41.41 0.92 -9.98
C HIS A 725 -42.27 1.81 -9.08
N SER A 726 -43.59 1.64 -9.11
CA SER A 726 -44.48 2.43 -8.25
C SER A 726 -44.21 2.20 -6.76
N HIS A 727 -43.63 1.06 -6.37
CA HIS A 727 -43.29 0.77 -4.98
C HIS A 727 -42.15 1.64 -4.44
N ALA A 728 -41.38 2.31 -5.32
CA ALA A 728 -40.37 3.27 -4.91
C ALA A 728 -40.95 4.59 -4.35
N TYR A 729 -42.24 4.87 -4.57
CA TYR A 729 -42.90 6.10 -4.15
C TYR A 729 -43.91 5.86 -3.01
N GLU A 730 -43.99 6.83 -2.09
CA GLU A 730 -44.99 6.82 -1.01
C GLU A 730 -46.41 7.08 -1.54
N ASP A 731 -47.41 6.58 -0.83
CA ASP A 731 -48.82 6.80 -1.17
C ASP A 731 -49.13 8.30 -1.08
N GLY A 732 -49.40 8.95 -2.23
CA GLY A 732 -49.67 10.40 -2.32
C GLY A 732 -48.68 11.19 -3.17
N ASP A 733 -47.59 10.55 -3.62
CA ASP A 733 -46.64 11.16 -4.54
C ASP A 733 -47.34 11.59 -5.86
N LEU A 734 -46.97 12.77 -6.36
CA LEU A 734 -47.43 13.28 -7.65
C LEU A 734 -47.09 12.29 -8.78
N MET A 735 -45.97 11.57 -8.66
CA MET A 735 -45.52 10.59 -9.63
C MET A 735 -46.52 9.43 -9.80
N LEU A 736 -47.10 8.93 -8.69
CA LEU A 736 -48.10 7.86 -8.75
C LEU A 736 -49.36 8.28 -9.52
N ASN A 737 -49.76 9.55 -9.39
CA ASN A 737 -50.88 10.10 -10.16
C ASN A 737 -50.55 10.16 -11.66
N GLN A 738 -49.35 10.62 -12.02
CA GLN A 738 -48.89 10.67 -13.41
C GLN A 738 -48.80 9.28 -14.04
N MET A 739 -48.28 8.30 -13.30
CA MET A 739 -48.22 6.90 -13.74
C MET A 739 -49.60 6.32 -13.99
N LEU A 740 -50.55 6.55 -13.06
CA LEU A 740 -51.93 6.08 -13.18
C LEU A 740 -52.64 6.74 -14.38
N GLU A 741 -52.50 8.06 -14.54
CA GLU A 741 -53.10 8.81 -15.64
C GLU A 741 -52.60 8.31 -17.00
N PHE A 742 -51.28 8.09 -17.13
CA PHE A 742 -50.69 7.51 -18.32
C PHE A 742 -51.29 6.14 -18.65
N LEU A 743 -51.34 5.22 -17.68
CA LEU A 743 -51.87 3.86 -17.91
C LEU A 743 -53.36 3.86 -18.26
N MET A 744 -54.17 4.74 -17.64
CA MET A 744 -55.58 4.89 -17.99
C MET A 744 -55.78 5.41 -19.43
N ASN A 745 -54.95 6.36 -19.86
CA ASN A 745 -54.96 6.87 -21.23
C ASN A 745 -54.57 5.76 -22.23
N VAL A 746 -53.59 4.92 -21.89
CA VAL A 746 -53.20 3.76 -22.70
C VAL A 746 -54.34 2.73 -22.79
N ASP A 747 -55.03 2.39 -21.70
CA ASP A 747 -56.18 1.47 -21.72
C ASP A 747 -57.33 2.01 -22.59
N ALA A 748 -57.60 3.32 -22.51
CA ALA A 748 -58.63 4.00 -23.30
C ALA A 748 -58.34 4.01 -24.81
N SER A 749 -57.08 3.96 -25.22
CA SER A 749 -56.68 3.90 -26.64
C SER A 749 -57.03 2.57 -27.33
N GLY A 750 -57.24 1.49 -26.55
CA GLY A 750 -57.47 0.15 -27.09
C GLY A 750 -56.24 -0.52 -27.73
N GLU A 751 -55.06 0.10 -27.65
CA GLU A 751 -53.83 -0.41 -28.28
C GLU A 751 -53.12 -1.53 -27.47
N ALA A 752 -53.64 -1.88 -26.30
CA ALA A 752 -53.08 -2.88 -25.37
C ALA A 752 -53.35 -4.35 -25.77
N LEU A 753 -53.58 -4.65 -27.06
CA LEU A 753 -53.91 -5.99 -27.54
C LEU A 753 -52.89 -7.06 -27.06
N GLY A 754 -53.40 -8.00 -26.27
CA GLY A 754 -52.67 -9.15 -25.69
C GLY A 754 -52.01 -8.92 -24.32
N ALA A 755 -51.91 -7.68 -23.83
CA ALA A 755 -51.35 -7.34 -22.51
C ALA A 755 -52.37 -6.68 -21.55
N GLU A 756 -53.65 -6.70 -21.94
CA GLU A 756 -54.78 -6.02 -21.27
C GLU A 756 -54.94 -6.43 -19.79
N LEU A 757 -54.69 -7.71 -19.47
CA LEU A 757 -54.82 -8.21 -18.11
C LEU A 757 -53.79 -7.57 -17.15
N ASP A 758 -52.53 -7.47 -17.57
CA ASP A 758 -51.46 -6.87 -16.76
C ASP A 758 -51.64 -5.34 -16.64
N LEU A 759 -52.08 -4.68 -17.71
CA LEU A 759 -52.43 -3.25 -17.70
C LEU A 759 -53.54 -2.95 -16.69
N ARG A 760 -54.65 -3.70 -16.75
CA ARG A 760 -55.77 -3.54 -15.83
C ARG A 760 -55.38 -3.84 -14.39
N ARG A 761 -54.51 -4.82 -14.18
CA ARG A 761 -53.96 -5.14 -12.86
C ARG A 761 -53.15 -3.97 -12.30
N ALA A 762 -52.24 -3.39 -13.09
CA ALA A 762 -51.45 -2.22 -12.69
C ALA A 762 -52.35 -1.02 -12.33
N ILE A 763 -53.33 -0.70 -13.18
CA ILE A 763 -54.32 0.37 -12.94
C ILE A 763 -55.10 0.14 -11.64
N THR A 764 -55.56 -1.10 -11.41
CA THR A 764 -56.35 -1.45 -10.22
C THR A 764 -55.55 -1.25 -8.94
N ILE A 765 -54.28 -1.68 -8.92
CA ILE A 765 -53.43 -1.56 -7.74
C ILE A 765 -53.02 -0.10 -7.51
N LEU A 766 -52.60 0.62 -8.55
CA LEU A 766 -52.21 2.03 -8.46
C LEU A 766 -53.39 2.92 -8.05
N SER A 767 -54.57 2.71 -8.61
CA SER A 767 -55.77 3.46 -8.22
C SER A 767 -56.16 3.22 -6.75
N ALA A 768 -55.96 2.02 -6.21
CA ALA A 768 -56.17 1.74 -4.80
C ALA A 768 -55.16 2.47 -3.89
N ARG A 769 -53.91 2.64 -4.34
CA ARG A 769 -52.87 3.40 -3.62
C ARG A 769 -53.12 4.90 -3.65
N VAL A 770 -53.44 5.46 -4.82
CA VAL A 770 -53.80 6.88 -5.00
C VAL A 770 -55.07 7.25 -4.21
N ARG A 771 -56.03 6.33 -4.04
CA ARG A 771 -57.21 6.57 -3.19
C ARG A 771 -56.87 6.61 -1.71
N ARG A 772 -56.01 5.70 -1.23
CA ARG A 772 -55.57 5.68 0.18
C ARG A 772 -54.91 7.00 0.61
N SER A 773 -54.17 7.65 -0.29
CA SER A 773 -53.56 8.95 -0.02
C SER A 773 -54.53 10.13 -0.01
N ARG A 774 -55.76 9.98 -0.50
CA ARG A 774 -56.81 11.02 -0.43
C ARG A 774 -57.68 10.89 0.81
N ASP A 775 -57.69 9.71 1.43
CA ASP A 775 -58.45 9.38 2.64
C ASP A 775 -57.61 9.58 3.92
N HIS A 776 -56.32 9.88 3.78
CA HIS A 776 -55.38 10.33 4.83
C HIS A 776 -55.00 11.79 4.59
#